data_AF-A0A928NUB7-F1
#
_entry.id   AF-A0A928NUB7-F1
#
_cell.length_a   1.000
_cell.length_b   1.000
_cell.length_c   1.000
_cell.angle_alpha   90.00
_cell.angle_beta   90.00
_cell.angle_gamma   90.00
#
_symmetry.space_group_name_H-M   'P 1'
#
loop_
_entity.id
_entity.type
_entity.pdbx_description
1 polymer ?
#
loop_
_entity_poly.entity_id
_entity_poly.type
_entity_poly.pdbx_seq_one_letter_code
_entity_poly.pdbx_strand_id
1 'polypeptide(L)'
;MRRTVYIRRLYVFAVVMAFVSCVMLVLPFFAVNAQNNIGSMTKIFNRNFEAYTVNNEFSSEIGKDFADYVSGDSLLKIVEADMSLDGTKSLAVNKGDFRWEQLDINKDSIAFRISIKIDEHFNNTLMLAVETQDTATNITGSGGTVISITNYIDDNGDREVILKNHEGKHLMKLSNDIRYKITVYFTKGSDKYEIVVEGNDGEENFVRQDNKFKSPLYLVNSMKLLVTENISSDQEVYTEEIDALPYVRLDNLEIYVKGRKYAQQYSSQVVGDNVDINLPVSDNTDNIKVFVNSTELYLQYPPKIRNNKVYIDAVTLYKCMGFDVAYDKLNAVYEMENDSVKISGTLSDVEILIENKLTNQKQTLYVDRSPYAYDDTFFVSANFINETVNAKIWFDKTNKMFVITTGANKKSNMLTSINGMLYMNGEPYYEISFNKYDLFTQIMADYVENPDYPQESQRYEAAEAALAQLSRDGFKTIRVFCSSDALPGIMYNNDEMNTYLNAMDVMFQLCDKYNIKVVVCLNLISDIFTPKQYISQVGWISMDETIIELVNDENSISRQNMYKYIDKIINRYKDRDTILMWEIHNEANLEADIGSEVNEVRYSLLQLNKFYEDSCAKIREYDKSRVITSGDSMMRSAQWHLLQGVLKGFSQCDWNTDNFEERLKALWLVNEHIDVISTHTYSVGISGLSNDSVYIDQDNSLTQFGFNLLMKEAHILSKPLYNGASVGTLDTSLVNYTEVNLNYLEEIVENGVQLTHWWTFRSDRTGYDDPASWRCDSGAVYEGIIDASRRLKELHGINDAQVDNTNNFWNDPYFEVVKESDIVNGQDFLKSLSFKNKMINFGIIAVTLVAAAIVVLIITTKITVKRNG
;
A
#
# COMPACT_ATOMS: atom_id res chain seq x y z
N MET A 1 61.64 -42.05 -9.19
CA MET A 1 61.55 -42.05 -7.71
C MET A 1 60.09 -42.31 -7.30
N ARG A 2 59.87 -42.79 -6.05
CA ARG A 2 58.77 -42.53 -5.08
C ARG A 2 57.65 -41.52 -5.48
N ARG A 3 56.40 -41.50 -4.97
CA ARG A 3 55.51 -42.36 -4.12
C ARG A 3 54.06 -41.73 -4.15
N THR A 4 52.95 -42.22 -3.55
CA THR A 4 52.31 -43.57 -3.42
C THR A 4 51.07 -43.52 -2.46
N VAL A 5 49.88 -43.97 -2.93
CA VAL A 5 48.75 -44.63 -2.16
C VAL A 5 47.65 -43.87 -1.38
N TYR A 6 46.37 -44.29 -1.59
CA TYR A 6 45.13 -44.26 -0.74
C TYR A 6 44.55 -42.87 -0.30
N ILE A 7 43.29 -42.66 0.18
CA ILE A 7 42.00 -43.41 0.40
C ILE A 7 40.85 -42.34 0.34
N ARG A 8 39.53 -42.51 0.06
CA ARG A 8 38.52 -43.57 -0.21
C ARG A 8 37.69 -44.16 0.97
N ARG A 9 36.34 -43.98 0.91
CA ARG A 9 35.21 -44.31 1.86
C ARG A 9 34.77 -43.13 2.76
N LEU A 10 33.49 -42.98 3.15
CA LEU A 10 32.26 -43.75 2.86
C LEU A 10 31.07 -42.80 2.60
N TYR A 11 30.04 -43.26 1.87
CA TYR A 11 28.78 -42.58 1.63
C TYR A 11 27.62 -43.51 2.05
N VAL A 12 26.54 -42.94 2.62
CA VAL A 12 25.17 -43.50 2.64
C VAL A 12 24.85 -44.78 3.47
N PHE A 13 23.65 -44.79 4.07
CA PHE A 13 22.82 -45.90 4.61
C PHE A 13 23.52 -47.01 5.44
N ALA A 14 23.14 -47.25 6.70
CA ALA A 14 21.79 -47.60 7.15
C ALA A 14 21.35 -46.78 8.39
N VAL A 15 20.09 -46.34 8.57
CA VAL A 15 18.79 -47.03 8.44
C VAL A 15 18.50 -47.97 9.63
N VAL A 16 17.86 -47.37 10.65
CA VAL A 16 16.77 -47.94 11.49
C VAL A 16 17.16 -49.04 12.49
N MET A 17 16.30 -49.22 13.51
CA MET A 17 16.44 -50.10 14.70
C MET A 17 17.46 -49.58 15.74
N ALA A 18 17.21 -49.59 17.05
CA ALA A 18 16.00 -49.87 17.84
C ALA A 18 16.07 -49.03 19.15
N PHE A 19 15.04 -48.30 19.59
CA PHE A 19 13.78 -48.75 20.23
C PHE A 19 13.87 -48.87 21.78
N VAL A 20 13.27 -47.90 22.48
CA VAL A 20 12.56 -48.00 23.78
C VAL A 20 13.35 -48.34 25.07
N SER A 21 13.48 -47.34 25.96
CA SER A 21 12.88 -47.25 27.33
C SER A 21 13.32 -45.92 27.98
N CYS A 22 12.51 -45.02 28.54
CA CYS A 22 11.33 -45.08 29.43
C CYS A 22 11.65 -45.27 30.93
N VAL A 23 10.77 -44.69 31.77
CA VAL A 23 10.66 -44.75 33.26
C VAL A 23 11.39 -43.62 34.03
N MET A 24 10.77 -42.85 34.95
CA MET A 24 9.37 -42.43 35.23
C MET A 24 9.34 -41.44 36.42
N LEU A 25 8.34 -40.54 36.47
CA LEU A 25 7.89 -39.75 37.66
C LEU A 25 8.95 -38.75 38.23
N VAL A 26 8.62 -37.71 39.02
CA VAL A 26 7.44 -37.39 39.85
C VAL A 26 6.98 -35.93 39.65
N LEU A 27 5.67 -35.69 39.76
CA LEU A 27 5.02 -34.41 40.09
C LEU A 27 4.14 -34.62 41.34
N PRO A 28 3.70 -33.57 42.07
CA PRO A 28 4.12 -32.16 42.05
C PRO A 28 4.62 -31.67 43.43
N PHE A 29 5.15 -30.45 43.52
CA PHE A 29 4.84 -29.50 44.61
C PHE A 29 5.48 -28.13 44.37
N PHE A 30 4.69 -27.16 43.89
CA PHE A 30 4.91 -25.75 44.17
C PHE A 30 3.55 -25.10 44.38
N ALA A 31 3.25 -24.69 45.62
CA ALA A 31 2.18 -23.76 45.87
C ALA A 31 2.66 -22.39 45.37
N VAL A 32 1.95 -21.82 44.39
CA VAL A 32 2.21 -20.45 43.95
C VAL A 32 1.67 -19.51 45.02
N ASN A 33 2.57 -18.90 45.79
CA ASN A 33 2.21 -17.74 46.62
C ASN A 33 1.70 -16.64 45.69
N ALA A 34 0.46 -16.20 45.89
CA ALA A 34 -0.17 -15.15 45.10
C ALA A 34 0.31 -13.75 45.55
N GLN A 35 1.56 -13.42 45.23
CA GLN A 35 2.13 -12.07 45.37
C GLN A 35 2.69 -11.62 44.00
N ASN A 36 2.57 -10.31 43.72
CA ASN A 36 3.14 -9.60 42.57
C ASN A 36 2.56 -9.95 41.18
N ASN A 37 1.23 -9.91 41.00
CA ASN A 37 0.59 -10.16 39.68
C ASN A 37 1.07 -9.21 38.55
N ILE A 38 1.25 -7.91 38.81
CA ILE A 38 1.75 -6.95 37.80
C ILE A 38 3.20 -7.24 37.37
N GLY A 39 4.01 -7.92 38.19
CA GLY A 39 5.38 -8.32 37.83
C GLY A 39 5.44 -9.34 36.68
N SER A 40 4.30 -9.86 36.23
CA SER A 40 4.16 -10.76 35.08
C SER A 40 3.41 -10.14 33.89
N MET A 41 3.13 -8.83 33.93
CA MET A 41 2.33 -8.11 32.94
C MET A 41 3.14 -6.95 32.33
N THR A 42 2.99 -6.73 31.03
CA THR A 42 3.67 -5.66 30.29
C THR A 42 2.85 -4.37 30.37
N LYS A 43 3.46 -3.25 30.76
CA LYS A 43 2.80 -1.94 30.66
C LYS A 43 2.70 -1.53 29.19
N ILE A 44 1.50 -1.17 28.72
CA ILE A 44 1.24 -0.68 27.36
C ILE A 44 0.84 0.80 27.31
N PHE A 45 0.24 1.31 28.39
CA PHE A 45 -0.19 2.71 28.49
C PHE A 45 0.41 3.36 29.73
N ASN A 46 0.79 4.63 29.60
CA ASN A 46 1.28 5.46 30.69
C ASN A 46 0.90 6.93 30.44
N ARG A 47 0.39 7.62 31.46
CA ARG A 47 0.34 9.09 31.54
C ARG A 47 0.89 9.51 32.90
N ASN A 48 1.87 10.42 32.88
CA ASN A 48 2.47 11.08 34.04
C ASN A 48 2.52 12.60 33.78
N PHE A 49 2.85 13.38 34.81
CA PHE A 49 2.76 14.85 34.75
C PHE A 49 4.11 15.59 34.74
N GLU A 50 5.24 14.87 34.62
CA GLU A 50 6.59 15.43 34.77
C GLU A 50 6.91 16.53 33.74
N ALA A 51 6.43 16.34 32.49
CA ALA A 51 6.67 17.25 31.38
C ALA A 51 5.91 18.59 31.48
N TYR A 52 4.88 18.67 32.33
CA TYR A 52 4.03 19.86 32.42
C TYR A 52 4.59 20.90 33.40
N THR A 53 4.26 22.17 33.18
CA THR A 53 4.61 23.27 34.10
C THR A 53 3.61 23.30 35.27
N VAL A 54 4.09 23.60 36.48
CA VAL A 54 3.24 23.77 37.67
C VAL A 54 2.44 25.06 37.56
N ASN A 55 1.13 24.96 37.83
CA ASN A 55 0.16 26.05 37.67
C ASN A 55 -0.48 26.39 39.03
N ASN A 56 -0.57 27.68 39.34
CA ASN A 56 -1.17 28.13 40.60
C ASN A 56 -2.71 28.06 40.56
N GLU A 57 -3.31 28.35 39.39
CA GLU A 57 -4.76 28.43 39.18
C GLU A 57 -5.29 27.20 38.43
N PHE A 58 -6.58 26.89 38.62
CA PHE A 58 -7.28 25.86 37.84
C PHE A 58 -7.64 26.38 36.45
N SER A 59 -7.29 25.64 35.40
CA SER A 59 -7.55 25.99 34.00
C SER A 59 -8.11 24.79 33.22
N SER A 60 -9.00 25.08 32.27
CA SER A 60 -9.50 24.12 31.28
C SER A 60 -8.53 23.90 30.10
N GLU A 61 -7.41 24.65 30.04
CA GLU A 61 -6.44 24.59 28.95
C GLU A 61 -5.33 23.54 29.15
N ILE A 62 -5.40 22.72 30.21
CA ILE A 62 -4.55 21.52 30.33
C ILE A 62 -5.00 20.52 29.26
N GLY A 63 -4.20 20.45 28.19
CA GLY A 63 -4.68 20.13 26.85
C GLY A 63 -4.96 18.67 26.51
N LYS A 64 -5.33 18.48 25.24
CA LYS A 64 -5.70 17.20 24.62
C LYS A 64 -4.59 16.14 24.69
N ASP A 65 -3.34 16.55 24.90
CA ASP A 65 -2.18 15.66 25.01
C ASP A 65 -2.29 14.67 26.19
N PHE A 66 -3.15 14.98 27.18
CA PHE A 66 -3.49 14.07 28.26
C PHE A 66 -4.44 12.95 27.81
N ALA A 67 -5.54 13.31 27.15
CA ALA A 67 -6.67 12.46 26.80
C ALA A 67 -7.41 12.99 25.55
N ASP A 68 -7.87 12.07 24.69
CA ASP A 68 -8.46 12.39 23.38
C ASP A 68 -9.68 13.32 23.50
N TYR A 69 -10.41 13.19 24.61
CA TYR A 69 -11.38 14.17 25.08
C TYR A 69 -11.10 14.61 26.52
N VAL A 70 -11.16 15.93 26.73
CA VAL A 70 -11.24 16.62 28.03
C VAL A 70 -12.40 17.61 27.95
N SER A 71 -13.32 17.62 28.91
CA SER A 71 -14.45 18.58 28.86
C SER A 71 -14.00 20.01 29.14
N GLY A 72 -14.51 20.97 28.34
CA GLY A 72 -14.15 22.39 28.46
C GLY A 72 -14.62 23.09 29.75
N ASP A 73 -15.34 22.37 30.61
CA ASP A 73 -15.76 22.80 31.94
C ASP A 73 -15.00 22.09 33.08
N SER A 74 -13.86 21.47 32.74
CA SER A 74 -12.90 20.87 33.68
C SER A 74 -12.11 21.91 34.45
N LEU A 75 -11.86 21.64 35.73
CA LEU A 75 -11.06 22.47 36.63
C LEU A 75 -9.81 21.69 37.05
N LEU A 76 -8.70 21.99 36.37
CA LEU A 76 -7.46 21.21 36.40
C LEU A 76 -6.24 22.10 36.76
N LYS A 77 -5.35 21.65 37.66
CA LYS A 77 -4.04 22.29 37.85
C LYS A 77 -2.90 21.29 38.09
N ILE A 78 -1.72 21.57 37.56
CA ILE A 78 -0.51 20.78 37.81
C ILE A 78 0.15 21.28 39.09
N VAL A 79 0.44 20.38 40.02
CA VAL A 79 1.08 20.69 41.31
C VAL A 79 2.34 19.84 41.50
N GLU A 80 3.30 20.32 42.28
CA GLU A 80 4.36 19.46 42.82
C GLU A 80 3.74 18.43 43.80
N ALA A 81 4.34 17.24 43.89
CA ALA A 81 3.92 16.16 44.77
C ALA A 81 4.75 16.19 46.06
N ASP A 82 4.08 16.51 47.19
CA ASP A 82 4.70 16.65 48.53
C ASP A 82 5.61 15.45 48.90
N MET A 83 5.16 14.24 48.51
CA MET A 83 5.95 13.02 48.42
C MET A 83 5.41 12.21 47.24
N SER A 84 6.29 11.66 46.40
CA SER A 84 5.85 10.84 45.26
C SER A 84 6.41 9.41 45.29
N LEU A 85 5.70 8.57 44.57
CA LEU A 85 5.98 7.16 44.35
C LEU A 85 6.78 6.91 43.06
N ASP A 86 6.59 7.73 42.02
CA ASP A 86 7.09 7.46 40.66
C ASP A 86 7.43 8.71 39.80
N GLY A 87 7.17 9.95 40.25
CA GLY A 87 7.45 11.22 39.51
C GLY A 87 7.05 12.47 40.31
N THR A 88 7.77 13.60 40.22
CA THR A 88 7.62 14.73 41.18
C THR A 88 6.33 15.54 41.06
N LYS A 89 5.49 15.36 40.03
CA LYS A 89 4.27 16.16 39.84
C LYS A 89 2.98 15.34 39.84
N SER A 90 1.87 16.01 40.17
CA SER A 90 0.52 15.48 40.11
C SER A 90 -0.42 16.41 39.34
N LEU A 91 -1.45 15.84 38.70
CA LEU A 91 -2.61 16.59 38.22
C LEU A 91 -3.66 16.67 39.34
N ALA A 92 -3.89 17.85 39.89
CA ALA A 92 -5.01 18.12 40.79
C ALA A 92 -6.28 18.36 39.97
N VAL A 93 -7.30 17.53 40.19
CA VAL A 93 -8.60 17.59 39.53
C VAL A 93 -9.67 17.89 40.56
N ASN A 94 -10.31 19.06 40.46
CA ASN A 94 -11.57 19.33 41.13
C ASN A 94 -12.76 18.80 40.32
N LYS A 95 -12.72 18.99 38.99
CA LYS A 95 -13.77 18.56 38.06
C LYS A 95 -13.19 18.20 36.70
N GLY A 96 -13.72 17.18 36.04
CA GLY A 96 -13.42 16.91 34.63
C GLY A 96 -13.95 15.57 34.11
N ASP A 97 -14.23 15.52 32.81
CA ASP A 97 -14.56 14.30 32.05
C ASP A 97 -13.42 14.02 31.06
N PHE A 98 -12.61 13.00 31.36
CA PHE A 98 -11.48 12.57 30.54
C PHE A 98 -11.80 11.24 29.86
N ARG A 99 -11.49 11.13 28.57
CA ARG A 99 -11.73 9.89 27.81
C ARG A 99 -10.54 9.54 26.94
N TRP A 100 -10.22 8.26 26.96
CA TRP A 100 -9.29 7.62 26.04
C TRP A 100 -10.10 6.67 25.16
N GLU A 101 -10.21 6.99 23.89
CA GLU A 101 -11.06 6.30 22.92
C GLU A 101 -10.17 5.43 22.00
N GLN A 102 -10.75 4.45 21.29
CA GLN A 102 -10.00 3.54 20.38
C GLN A 102 -8.83 2.78 21.05
N LEU A 103 -9.01 2.32 22.31
CA LEU A 103 -7.99 1.55 23.04
C LEU A 103 -7.91 0.07 22.60
N ASP A 104 -9.02 -0.48 22.09
CA ASP A 104 -9.19 -1.83 21.50
C ASP A 104 -8.39 -2.98 22.17
N ILE A 105 -8.34 -2.98 23.50
CA ILE A 105 -7.45 -3.87 24.27
C ILE A 105 -8.01 -5.29 24.31
N ASN A 106 -7.44 -6.15 23.47
CA ASN A 106 -7.90 -7.52 23.24
C ASN A 106 -6.90 -8.59 23.72
N LYS A 107 -6.58 -8.64 25.03
CA LYS A 107 -5.57 -9.56 25.60
C LYS A 107 -6.11 -10.37 26.80
N ASP A 108 -5.58 -11.58 27.01
CA ASP A 108 -6.13 -12.59 27.95
C ASP A 108 -6.28 -12.12 29.40
N SER A 109 -5.38 -11.26 29.89
CA SER A 109 -5.58 -10.57 31.17
C SER A 109 -5.06 -9.15 31.06
N ILE A 110 -5.78 -8.20 31.62
CA ILE A 110 -5.51 -6.77 31.51
C ILE A 110 -5.68 -6.16 32.90
N ALA A 111 -4.92 -5.12 33.23
CA ALA A 111 -5.05 -4.40 34.48
C ALA A 111 -4.88 -2.90 34.31
N PHE A 112 -5.88 -2.14 34.77
CA PHE A 112 -5.79 -0.67 34.90
C PHE A 112 -5.19 -0.34 36.27
N ARG A 113 -4.31 0.66 36.36
CA ARG A 113 -3.90 1.26 37.63
C ARG A 113 -4.06 2.77 37.60
N ILE A 114 -4.65 3.31 38.67
CA ILE A 114 -4.58 4.73 39.02
C ILE A 114 -3.77 4.89 40.32
N SER A 115 -2.83 5.84 40.32
CA SER A 115 -2.15 6.32 41.53
C SER A 115 -2.79 7.65 41.94
N ILE A 116 -3.39 7.69 43.13
CA ILE A 116 -4.18 8.84 43.61
C ILE A 116 -3.81 9.27 45.03
N LYS A 117 -3.97 10.56 45.34
CA LYS A 117 -4.03 11.12 46.71
C LYS A 117 -5.31 11.94 46.84
N ILE A 118 -5.96 11.84 47.98
CA ILE A 118 -7.23 12.52 48.32
C ILE A 118 -6.92 13.55 49.41
N ASP A 119 -7.36 14.80 49.25
CA ASP A 119 -7.15 15.86 50.26
C ASP A 119 -8.22 15.84 51.38
N GLU A 120 -8.06 16.70 52.38
CA GLU A 120 -9.00 16.79 53.51
C GLU A 120 -10.32 17.54 53.21
N HIS A 121 -10.51 18.05 52.00
CA HIS A 121 -11.71 18.78 51.59
C HIS A 121 -12.57 17.99 50.58
N PHE A 122 -11.97 17.02 49.87
CA PHE A 122 -12.49 16.19 48.78
C PHE A 122 -14.01 16.01 48.83
N ASN A 123 -14.77 16.81 48.06
CA ASN A 123 -16.24 16.76 48.00
C ASN A 123 -16.73 16.21 46.65
N ASN A 124 -15.94 15.35 46.03
CA ASN A 124 -16.12 14.96 44.64
C ASN A 124 -16.53 13.48 44.57
N THR A 125 -16.95 13.06 43.39
CA THR A 125 -17.12 11.66 43.02
C THR A 125 -16.18 11.38 41.85
N LEU A 126 -15.15 10.56 42.09
CA LEU A 126 -14.31 9.99 41.05
C LEU A 126 -14.94 8.68 40.58
N MET A 127 -15.04 8.48 39.27
CA MET A 127 -15.49 7.25 38.63
C MET A 127 -14.48 6.85 37.56
N LEU A 128 -13.97 5.61 37.64
CA LEU A 128 -13.26 4.98 36.53
C LEU A 128 -14.26 4.03 35.85
N ALA A 129 -14.54 4.28 34.58
CA ALA A 129 -15.40 3.45 33.75
C ALA A 129 -14.63 2.94 32.52
N VAL A 130 -15.08 1.81 32.00
CA VAL A 130 -14.65 1.26 30.71
C VAL A 130 -15.85 1.04 29.82
N GLU A 131 -15.63 1.17 28.51
CA GLU A 131 -16.57 0.74 27.50
C GLU A 131 -16.05 -0.53 26.83
N THR A 132 -16.94 -1.49 26.64
CA THR A 132 -16.61 -2.84 26.22
C THR A 132 -17.66 -3.33 25.23
N GLN A 133 -17.25 -4.20 24.31
CA GLN A 133 -18.19 -4.96 23.48
C GLN A 133 -19.03 -5.92 24.36
N ASP A 134 -20.19 -5.45 24.84
CA ASP A 134 -21.13 -6.22 25.67
C ASP A 134 -22.00 -7.15 24.79
N THR A 135 -22.25 -8.34 25.30
CA THR A 135 -23.07 -9.39 24.69
C THR A 135 -24.58 -9.11 24.75
N ALA A 136 -25.00 -8.08 25.51
CA ALA A 136 -26.40 -7.89 25.88
C ALA A 136 -27.21 -6.99 24.92
N THR A 137 -26.61 -5.96 24.32
CA THR A 137 -27.32 -4.96 23.48
C THR A 137 -26.38 -4.17 22.58
N ASN A 138 -26.84 -3.76 21.40
CA ASN A 138 -26.24 -2.70 20.58
C ASN A 138 -26.43 -1.31 21.23
N ILE A 139 -25.82 -1.10 22.40
CA ILE A 139 -25.75 0.20 23.09
C ILE A 139 -24.28 0.57 23.21
N THR A 140 -23.80 1.36 22.26
CA THR A 140 -22.70 2.29 22.53
C THR A 140 -23.16 3.24 23.65
N GLY A 141 -22.29 3.48 24.64
CA GLY A 141 -22.57 4.33 25.79
C GLY A 141 -23.07 3.65 27.07
N SER A 142 -23.07 2.31 27.18
CA SER A 142 -23.30 1.63 28.48
C SER A 142 -22.04 1.64 29.37
N GLY A 143 -21.57 2.83 29.74
CA GLY A 143 -20.31 3.04 30.48
C GLY A 143 -20.25 2.26 31.80
N GLY A 144 -19.47 1.18 31.82
CA GLY A 144 -19.34 0.29 32.97
C GLY A 144 -18.43 0.90 34.02
N THR A 145 -19.00 1.53 35.05
CA THR A 145 -18.24 2.09 36.19
C THR A 145 -17.56 0.95 36.96
N VAL A 146 -16.27 0.75 36.77
CA VAL A 146 -15.50 -0.35 37.36
C VAL A 146 -15.28 -0.11 38.86
N ILE A 147 -14.96 1.13 39.21
CA ILE A 147 -14.84 1.63 40.58
C ILE A 147 -15.37 3.06 40.67
N SER A 148 -15.88 3.42 41.85
CA SER A 148 -16.16 4.81 42.21
C SER A 148 -15.60 5.13 43.59
N ILE A 149 -15.12 6.36 43.77
CA ILE A 149 -14.68 6.90 45.05
C ILE A 149 -15.59 8.09 45.36
N THR A 150 -16.31 7.99 46.47
CA THR A 150 -17.37 8.93 46.83
C THR A 150 -17.28 9.26 48.31
N ASN A 151 -17.70 10.47 48.67
CA ASN A 151 -18.04 10.75 50.06
C ASN A 151 -19.23 9.89 50.51
N TYR A 152 -19.18 9.48 51.78
CA TYR A 152 -20.23 8.82 52.53
C TYR A 152 -20.36 9.57 53.86
N ILE A 153 -21.59 9.76 54.33
CA ILE A 153 -21.86 10.25 55.68
C ILE A 153 -22.38 9.04 56.45
N ASP A 154 -21.74 8.72 57.57
CA ASP A 154 -22.11 7.55 58.38
C ASP A 154 -23.33 7.83 59.28
N ASP A 155 -23.78 6.81 60.04
CA ASP A 155 -24.93 6.93 60.94
C ASP A 155 -24.70 7.91 62.12
N ASN A 156 -23.46 8.34 62.37
CA ASN A 156 -23.08 9.34 63.38
C ASN A 156 -23.01 10.76 62.82
N GLY A 157 -22.97 10.91 61.48
CA GLY A 157 -22.76 12.17 60.79
C GLY A 157 -21.30 12.44 60.40
N ASP A 158 -20.39 11.49 60.63
CA ASP A 158 -18.99 11.61 60.24
C ASP A 158 -18.82 11.35 58.74
N ARG A 159 -17.94 12.13 58.11
CA ARG A 159 -17.69 12.10 56.66
C ARG A 159 -16.50 11.18 56.35
N GLU A 160 -16.77 10.13 55.58
CA GLU A 160 -15.78 9.14 55.13
C GLU A 160 -15.65 9.15 53.61
N VAL A 161 -14.45 8.92 53.09
CA VAL A 161 -14.24 8.70 51.65
C VAL A 161 -14.20 7.20 51.38
N ILE A 162 -15.11 6.69 50.55
CA ILE A 162 -15.32 5.25 50.34
C ILE A 162 -15.06 4.86 48.89
N LEU A 163 -14.22 3.84 48.70
CA LEU A 163 -14.07 3.12 47.44
C LEU A 163 -15.17 2.06 47.29
N LYS A 164 -15.83 2.02 46.13
CA LYS A 164 -16.94 1.14 45.77
C LYS A 164 -16.70 0.41 44.45
N ASN A 165 -17.32 -0.77 44.27
CA ASN A 165 -17.36 -1.49 42.99
C ASN A 165 -18.52 -1.00 42.08
N HIS A 166 -18.73 -1.65 40.92
CA HIS A 166 -19.81 -1.31 39.98
C HIS A 166 -21.24 -1.40 40.56
N GLU A 167 -21.43 -2.23 41.61
CA GLU A 167 -22.70 -2.44 42.29
C GLU A 167 -22.95 -1.40 43.40
N GLY A 168 -22.01 -0.47 43.60
CA GLY A 168 -22.02 0.49 44.72
C GLY A 168 -21.61 -0.11 46.07
N LYS A 169 -21.22 -1.39 46.12
CA LYS A 169 -20.79 -2.08 47.34
C LYS A 169 -19.52 -1.43 47.89
N HIS A 170 -19.55 -1.08 49.18
CA HIS A 170 -18.38 -0.53 49.89
C HIS A 170 -17.24 -1.56 49.94
N LEU A 171 -16.04 -1.16 49.55
CA LEU A 171 -14.85 -2.01 49.51
C LEU A 171 -13.81 -1.63 50.57
N MET A 172 -13.57 -0.33 50.72
CA MET A 172 -12.52 0.23 51.58
C MET A 172 -12.84 1.68 51.95
N LYS A 173 -12.54 2.10 53.19
CA LYS A 173 -12.42 3.50 53.56
C LYS A 173 -11.03 4.00 53.18
N LEU A 174 -10.98 5.10 52.44
CA LEU A 174 -9.73 5.79 52.10
C LEU A 174 -9.52 6.92 53.12
N SER A 175 -8.30 7.06 53.61
CA SER A 175 -7.90 8.14 54.50
C SER A 175 -7.39 9.34 53.71
N ASN A 176 -7.71 10.54 54.18
CA ASN A 176 -7.17 11.78 53.63
C ASN A 176 -5.63 11.80 53.73
N ASP A 177 -4.99 12.50 52.82
CA ASP A 177 -3.54 12.62 52.63
C ASP A 177 -2.74 11.33 52.33
N ILE A 178 -3.34 10.14 52.48
CA ILE A 178 -2.70 8.88 52.07
C ILE A 178 -2.76 8.72 50.55
N ARG A 179 -1.64 8.26 49.97
CA ARG A 179 -1.51 7.93 48.56
C ARG A 179 -1.83 6.44 48.36
N TYR A 180 -2.71 6.15 47.39
CA TYR A 180 -3.19 4.81 47.09
C TYR A 180 -2.92 4.45 45.62
N LYS A 181 -2.32 3.28 45.38
CA LYS A 181 -2.31 2.65 44.05
C LYS A 181 -3.50 1.70 43.97
N ILE A 182 -4.49 2.03 43.15
CA ILE A 182 -5.68 1.19 42.92
C ILE A 182 -5.52 0.51 41.57
N THR A 183 -5.42 -0.82 41.61
CA THR A 183 -5.26 -1.67 40.43
C THR A 183 -6.51 -2.53 40.22
N VAL A 184 -7.08 -2.52 39.02
CA VAL A 184 -8.22 -3.36 38.64
C VAL A 184 -7.77 -4.37 37.59
N TYR A 185 -7.77 -5.66 37.93
CA TYR A 185 -7.44 -6.78 37.04
C TYR A 185 -8.69 -7.43 36.46
N PHE A 186 -8.70 -7.76 35.17
CA PHE A 186 -9.73 -8.60 34.56
C PHE A 186 -9.13 -9.60 33.56
N THR A 187 -9.96 -10.53 33.08
CA THR A 187 -9.59 -11.65 32.21
C THR A 187 -10.56 -11.70 31.02
N LYS A 188 -10.06 -11.91 29.80
CA LYS A 188 -10.91 -12.00 28.59
C LYS A 188 -11.91 -13.15 28.72
N GLY A 189 -13.18 -12.89 28.39
CA GLY A 189 -14.28 -13.84 28.52
C GLY A 189 -14.70 -14.15 29.96
N SER A 190 -14.28 -13.34 30.93
CA SER A 190 -14.67 -13.45 32.34
C SER A 190 -15.76 -12.44 32.69
N ASP A 191 -16.77 -12.86 33.46
CA ASP A 191 -17.70 -11.94 34.13
C ASP A 191 -17.15 -11.40 35.46
N LYS A 192 -15.90 -11.78 35.82
CA LYS A 192 -15.23 -11.43 37.08
C LYS A 192 -14.01 -10.53 36.88
N TYR A 193 -13.80 -9.64 37.84
CA TYR A 193 -12.63 -8.79 37.98
C TYR A 193 -12.15 -8.70 39.44
N GLU A 194 -10.86 -8.51 39.63
CA GLU A 194 -10.27 -8.25 40.96
C GLU A 194 -9.90 -6.78 41.10
N ILE A 195 -10.26 -6.16 42.21
CA ILE A 195 -9.70 -4.87 42.64
C ILE A 195 -8.61 -5.17 43.67
N VAL A 196 -7.47 -4.48 43.59
CA VAL A 196 -6.39 -4.46 44.57
C VAL A 196 -6.07 -3.00 44.90
N VAL A 197 -6.03 -2.67 46.19
CA VAL A 197 -5.52 -1.38 46.69
C VAL A 197 -4.18 -1.60 47.38
N GLU A 198 -3.23 -0.69 47.18
CA GLU A 198 -1.94 -0.65 47.86
C GLU A 198 -1.78 0.76 48.50
N GLY A 199 -1.65 0.81 49.83
CA GLY A 199 -1.42 2.06 50.59
C GLY A 199 0.07 2.36 50.76
N ASN A 200 0.41 3.64 50.98
CA ASN A 200 1.79 4.12 51.04
C ASN A 200 2.22 4.69 52.41
N ASP A 201 1.44 4.36 53.45
CA ASP A 201 1.57 4.78 54.86
C ASP A 201 2.57 3.91 55.67
N GLY A 202 2.85 2.70 55.20
CA GLY A 202 3.70 1.71 55.87
C GLY A 202 2.93 0.60 56.58
N GLU A 203 1.60 0.57 56.48
CA GLU A 203 0.76 -0.55 56.94
C GLU A 203 0.23 -1.37 55.74
N GLU A 204 0.02 -2.68 55.92
CA GLU A 204 -0.38 -3.61 54.83
C GLU A 204 -1.86 -3.47 54.43
N ASN A 205 -2.26 -2.31 53.94
CA ASN A 205 -3.63 -1.97 53.55
C ASN A 205 -4.02 -2.55 52.17
N PHE A 206 -4.02 -3.88 52.05
CA PHE A 206 -4.46 -4.62 50.86
C PHE A 206 -5.95 -4.97 50.90
N VAL A 207 -6.73 -4.46 49.95
CA VAL A 207 -8.10 -4.95 49.68
C VAL A 207 -8.13 -5.67 48.34
N ARG A 208 -8.11 -7.01 48.37
CA ARG A 208 -8.30 -7.88 47.19
C ARG A 208 -9.70 -8.48 47.21
N GLN A 209 -10.59 -8.07 46.30
CA GLN A 209 -11.96 -8.61 46.20
C GLN A 209 -12.30 -9.10 44.80
N ASP A 210 -12.93 -10.28 44.75
CA ASP A 210 -13.60 -10.86 43.58
C ASP A 210 -14.93 -10.13 43.34
N ASN A 211 -15.00 -9.38 42.25
CA ASN A 211 -16.17 -8.61 41.82
C ASN A 211 -16.70 -9.17 40.50
N LYS A 212 -17.97 -8.90 40.19
CA LYS A 212 -18.59 -9.28 38.91
C LYS A 212 -18.99 -8.06 38.10
N PHE A 213 -19.07 -8.23 36.78
CA PHE A 213 -19.83 -7.38 35.85
C PHE A 213 -21.20 -8.02 35.56
N LYS A 214 -22.04 -7.34 34.75
CA LYS A 214 -23.34 -7.88 34.31
C LYS A 214 -23.21 -9.03 33.30
N SER A 215 -22.11 -9.07 32.56
CA SER A 215 -21.81 -9.97 31.45
C SER A 215 -20.29 -10.21 31.36
N PRO A 216 -19.83 -11.25 30.63
CA PRO A 216 -18.41 -11.47 30.40
C PRO A 216 -17.82 -10.44 29.45
N LEU A 217 -16.66 -9.88 29.79
CA LEU A 217 -15.99 -8.86 28.96
C LEU A 217 -15.00 -9.48 27.98
N TYR A 218 -15.08 -9.12 26.69
CA TYR A 218 -14.23 -9.67 25.63
C TYR A 218 -13.24 -8.68 25.01
N LEU A 219 -13.54 -7.38 25.05
CA LEU A 219 -12.78 -6.29 24.45
C LEU A 219 -12.99 -5.01 25.30
N VAL A 220 -11.99 -4.14 25.41
CA VAL A 220 -12.16 -2.77 25.93
C VAL A 220 -11.89 -1.77 24.81
N ASN A 221 -12.91 -0.99 24.45
CA ASN A 221 -12.89 -0.04 23.34
C ASN A 221 -12.48 1.36 23.80
N SER A 222 -12.93 1.77 25.00
CA SER A 222 -12.61 3.08 25.58
C SER A 222 -12.50 3.02 27.10
N MET A 223 -11.83 4.01 27.68
CA MET A 223 -11.72 4.22 29.13
C MET A 223 -12.10 5.65 29.45
N LYS A 224 -12.86 5.84 30.52
CA LYS A 224 -13.30 7.14 31.01
C LYS A 224 -12.94 7.32 32.47
N LEU A 225 -12.31 8.46 32.78
CA LEU A 225 -12.15 8.93 34.15
C LEU A 225 -12.99 10.19 34.32
N LEU A 226 -13.93 10.16 35.25
CA LEU A 226 -14.86 11.26 35.51
C LEU A 226 -14.70 11.71 36.96
N VAL A 227 -14.50 13.02 37.17
CA VAL A 227 -14.53 13.65 38.49
C VAL A 227 -15.66 14.68 38.48
N THR A 228 -16.73 14.40 39.23
CA THR A 228 -17.86 15.32 39.42
C THR A 228 -17.80 15.93 40.80
N GLU A 229 -18.04 17.25 40.88
CA GLU A 229 -18.23 17.94 42.15
C GLU A 229 -19.62 17.60 42.73
N ASN A 230 -19.69 17.28 44.03
CA ASN A 230 -20.94 16.91 44.69
C ASN A 230 -21.51 18.10 45.49
N ILE A 231 -21.84 19.19 44.80
CA ILE A 231 -22.53 20.34 45.41
C ILE A 231 -23.95 19.90 45.79
N SER A 232 -24.23 19.77 47.09
CA SER A 232 -25.60 19.82 47.59
C SER A 232 -26.16 21.23 47.38
N SER A 233 -27.30 21.37 46.73
CA SER A 233 -27.85 22.63 46.17
C SER A 233 -28.20 23.74 47.19
N ASP A 234 -27.99 23.48 48.48
CA ASP A 234 -28.68 24.14 49.58
C ASP A 234 -27.71 24.87 50.55
N GLN A 235 -26.43 25.05 50.19
CA GLN A 235 -25.46 25.83 50.98
C GLN A 235 -24.68 26.86 50.17
N GLU A 236 -25.03 28.14 50.35
CA GLU A 236 -24.23 29.30 49.93
C GLU A 236 -23.01 29.49 50.86
N VAL A 237 -22.00 28.62 50.77
CA VAL A 237 -20.69 28.82 51.44
C VAL A 237 -19.55 28.39 50.51
N TYR A 238 -18.68 29.35 50.18
CA TYR A 238 -17.25 29.27 49.82
C TYR A 238 -16.91 30.41 48.85
N THR A 239 -16.69 31.61 49.39
CA THR A 239 -16.34 32.83 48.63
C THR A 239 -14.95 33.38 48.98
N GLU A 240 -14.10 32.57 49.59
CA GLU A 240 -12.71 32.91 49.91
C GLU A 240 -11.78 31.78 49.40
N GLU A 241 -10.78 32.19 48.62
CA GLU A 241 -9.64 31.43 48.05
C GLU A 241 -9.94 30.16 47.20
N ILE A 242 -9.67 30.27 45.89
CA ILE A 242 -9.66 29.16 44.90
C ILE A 242 -8.66 28.06 45.27
N ASP A 243 -7.66 28.36 46.11
CA ASP A 243 -6.70 27.39 46.61
C ASP A 243 -7.27 26.41 47.65
N ALA A 244 -8.45 26.68 48.21
CA ALA A 244 -9.17 25.77 49.11
C ALA A 244 -10.13 24.80 48.39
N LEU A 245 -10.19 24.83 47.05
CA LEU A 245 -11.06 23.92 46.29
C LEU A 245 -10.64 22.45 46.46
N PRO A 246 -11.59 21.54 46.72
CA PRO A 246 -11.30 20.13 46.90
C PRO A 246 -10.84 19.47 45.60
N TYR A 247 -9.81 18.64 45.68
CA TYR A 247 -9.29 17.89 44.53
C TYR A 247 -8.92 16.44 44.85
N VAL A 248 -8.94 15.61 43.81
CA VAL A 248 -8.13 14.39 43.76
C VAL A 248 -6.83 14.72 43.03
N ARG A 249 -5.67 14.37 43.61
CA ARG A 249 -4.40 14.39 42.87
C ARG A 249 -4.23 13.05 42.19
N LEU A 250 -4.02 13.08 40.88
CA LEU A 250 -3.64 11.93 40.05
C LEU A 250 -2.13 12.02 39.79
N ASP A 251 -1.40 10.91 39.93
CA ASP A 251 0.05 10.87 39.68
C ASP A 251 0.40 10.16 38.38
N ASN A 252 -0.14 8.95 38.24
CA ASN A 252 0.04 8.07 37.08
C ASN A 252 -1.28 7.38 36.77
N LEU A 253 -1.56 7.25 35.47
CA LEU A 253 -2.58 6.35 34.91
C LEU A 253 -1.84 5.33 34.02
N GLU A 254 -1.98 4.05 34.34
CA GLU A 254 -1.22 2.95 33.72
C GLU A 254 -2.17 1.85 33.24
N ILE A 255 -1.85 1.20 32.12
CA ILE A 255 -2.52 -0.04 31.70
C ILE A 255 -1.47 -1.12 31.44
N TYR A 256 -1.72 -2.31 31.98
CA TYR A 256 -0.89 -3.50 31.90
C TYR A 256 -1.64 -4.65 31.20
N VAL A 257 -0.92 -5.49 30.46
CA VAL A 257 -1.49 -6.70 29.82
C VAL A 257 -0.63 -7.94 30.04
N LYS A 258 -1.27 -9.10 30.09
CA LYS A 258 -0.68 -10.43 30.14
C LYS A 258 -0.88 -11.09 28.77
N GLY A 259 0.22 -11.40 28.10
CA GLY A 259 0.24 -11.84 26.71
C GLY A 259 1.60 -11.53 26.08
N ARG A 260 1.69 -11.53 24.75
CA ARG A 260 2.91 -11.12 24.04
C ARG A 260 3.29 -9.70 24.42
N LYS A 261 4.54 -9.51 24.86
CA LYS A 261 5.22 -8.21 24.88
C LYS A 261 5.44 -7.80 23.41
N TYR A 262 4.92 -6.67 22.96
CA TYR A 262 5.46 -6.02 21.76
C TYR A 262 6.89 -5.58 22.11
N ALA A 263 7.86 -6.31 21.55
CA ALA A 263 9.22 -6.40 22.07
C ALA A 263 10.25 -5.57 21.29
N GLN A 264 9.79 -4.60 20.52
CA GLN A 264 10.58 -3.54 19.93
C GLN A 264 9.87 -2.21 20.10
N GLN A 265 10.67 -1.15 20.20
CA GLN A 265 10.15 0.19 20.42
C GLN A 265 9.63 0.79 19.10
N TYR A 266 10.14 0.35 17.94
CA TYR A 266 9.67 0.70 16.59
C TYR A 266 9.87 -0.50 15.65
N SER A 267 8.81 -0.91 14.92
CA SER A 267 8.78 -2.07 13.99
C SER A 267 9.09 -3.44 14.64
N SER A 268 8.82 -4.56 13.95
CA SER A 268 9.34 -5.88 14.35
C SER A 268 10.80 -6.11 13.89
N GLN A 269 11.40 -5.10 13.26
CA GLN A 269 12.79 -5.11 12.80
C GLN A 269 13.77 -4.88 13.96
N VAL A 270 14.93 -5.53 13.91
CA VAL A 270 16.01 -5.28 14.87
C VAL A 270 16.72 -4.00 14.45
N VAL A 271 16.90 -3.05 15.38
CA VAL A 271 17.67 -1.82 15.16
C VAL A 271 19.03 -2.15 14.54
N GLY A 272 19.37 -1.50 13.44
CA GLY A 272 20.49 -1.89 12.59
C GLY A 272 20.98 -0.79 11.64
N ASP A 273 21.92 -1.16 10.77
CA ASP A 273 22.49 -0.24 9.79
C ASP A 273 21.45 0.21 8.75
N ASN A 274 21.63 1.42 8.19
CA ASN A 274 20.77 1.96 7.15
C ASN A 274 20.69 1.01 5.94
N VAL A 275 19.49 0.83 5.37
CA VAL A 275 19.33 0.05 4.12
C VAL A 275 19.93 0.80 2.94
N ASP A 276 20.87 0.16 2.24
CA ASP A 276 21.50 0.70 1.02
C ASP A 276 20.64 0.41 -0.22
N ILE A 277 19.86 1.41 -0.65
CA ILE A 277 18.93 1.28 -1.77
C ILE A 277 19.62 1.66 -3.09
N ASN A 278 19.81 0.65 -3.93
CA ASN A 278 20.36 0.81 -5.27
C ASN A 278 19.24 1.25 -6.23
N LEU A 279 19.12 2.56 -6.42
CA LEU A 279 18.19 3.15 -7.39
C LEU A 279 18.49 2.67 -8.82
N PRO A 280 17.46 2.48 -9.68
CA PRO A 280 17.67 2.17 -11.09
C PRO A 280 18.43 3.30 -11.81
N VAL A 281 19.37 2.92 -12.67
CA VAL A 281 20.18 3.87 -13.45
C VAL A 281 19.33 4.46 -14.58
N SER A 282 19.10 5.78 -14.55
CA SER A 282 18.36 6.48 -15.61
C SER A 282 19.04 6.34 -16.98
N ASP A 283 18.33 5.79 -17.96
CA ASP A 283 18.80 5.61 -19.34
C ASP A 283 18.80 6.95 -20.09
N ASN A 284 19.86 7.73 -19.89
CA ASN A 284 20.08 9.03 -20.53
C ASN A 284 20.50 8.93 -22.01
N THR A 285 20.12 7.88 -22.75
CA THR A 285 20.44 7.78 -24.18
C THR A 285 19.46 8.56 -25.06
N ASP A 286 19.97 9.13 -26.16
CA ASP A 286 19.16 9.78 -27.20
C ASP A 286 18.63 8.80 -28.27
N ASN A 287 18.70 7.50 -27.99
CA ASN A 287 18.21 6.47 -28.89
C ASN A 287 16.69 6.29 -28.72
N ILE A 288 16.02 5.96 -29.82
CA ILE A 288 14.63 5.47 -29.76
C ILE A 288 14.66 4.01 -29.32
N LYS A 289 13.98 3.68 -28.22
CA LYS A 289 13.76 2.31 -27.75
C LYS A 289 12.72 1.61 -28.63
N VAL A 290 12.91 0.32 -28.89
CA VAL A 290 12.03 -0.49 -29.73
C VAL A 290 11.46 -1.63 -28.91
N PHE A 291 10.14 -1.82 -28.97
CA PHE A 291 9.43 -2.88 -28.27
C PHE A 291 8.60 -3.72 -29.24
N VAL A 292 8.56 -5.03 -29.04
CA VAL A 292 7.52 -5.89 -29.63
C VAL A 292 6.68 -6.44 -28.49
N ASN A 293 5.38 -6.12 -28.51
CA ASN A 293 4.52 -6.16 -27.32
C ASN A 293 5.23 -5.47 -26.13
N SER A 294 5.43 -6.15 -25.00
CA SER A 294 6.16 -5.63 -23.83
C SER A 294 7.69 -5.86 -23.85
N THR A 295 8.25 -6.52 -24.88
CA THR A 295 9.67 -6.92 -24.89
C THR A 295 10.57 -5.87 -25.56
N GLU A 296 11.52 -5.30 -24.81
CA GLU A 296 12.56 -4.39 -25.35
C GLU A 296 13.52 -5.11 -26.32
N LEU A 297 13.78 -4.52 -27.48
CA LEU A 297 14.67 -5.06 -28.51
C LEU A 297 15.97 -4.27 -28.65
N TYR A 298 17.10 -4.96 -28.42
CA TYR A 298 18.44 -4.44 -28.61
C TYR A 298 18.87 -4.67 -30.07
N LEU A 299 18.73 -3.62 -30.89
CA LEU A 299 19.08 -3.63 -32.31
C LEU A 299 20.58 -3.38 -32.56
N GLN A 300 21.12 -3.83 -33.69
CA GLN A 300 22.53 -3.59 -34.05
C GLN A 300 22.79 -2.10 -34.33
N TYR A 301 21.77 -1.41 -34.84
CA TYR A 301 21.77 0.03 -35.04
C TYR A 301 20.48 0.65 -34.47
N PRO A 302 20.54 1.80 -33.77
CA PRO A 302 19.34 2.47 -33.28
C PRO A 302 18.45 2.95 -34.44
N PRO A 303 17.14 3.12 -34.20
CA PRO A 303 16.21 3.71 -35.18
C PRO A 303 16.67 5.07 -35.68
N LYS A 304 16.30 5.40 -36.92
CA LYS A 304 16.73 6.63 -37.61
C LYS A 304 15.52 7.39 -38.13
N ILE A 305 15.42 8.68 -37.78
CA ILE A 305 14.42 9.58 -38.37
C ILE A 305 14.95 10.13 -39.69
N ARG A 306 14.20 9.95 -40.78
CA ARG A 306 14.50 10.46 -42.12
C ARG A 306 13.21 10.93 -42.79
N ASN A 307 13.18 12.16 -43.31
CA ASN A 307 12.00 12.76 -43.94
C ASN A 307 10.73 12.70 -43.06
N ASN A 308 10.87 12.97 -41.77
CA ASN A 308 9.83 12.83 -40.73
C ASN A 308 9.21 11.42 -40.60
N LYS A 309 9.91 10.37 -41.04
CA LYS A 309 9.55 8.96 -40.81
C LYS A 309 10.64 8.26 -40.01
N VAL A 310 10.23 7.37 -39.11
CA VAL A 310 11.14 6.48 -38.38
C VAL A 310 11.44 5.24 -39.23
N TYR A 311 12.70 4.83 -39.24
CA TYR A 311 13.19 3.63 -39.90
C TYR A 311 13.93 2.73 -38.90
N ILE A 312 13.68 1.42 -38.97
CA ILE A 312 14.22 0.41 -38.03
C ILE A 312 15.20 -0.53 -38.74
N ASP A 313 16.24 -1.00 -38.03
CA ASP A 313 17.17 -2.04 -38.46
C ASP A 313 16.43 -3.39 -38.64
N ALA A 314 16.17 -3.76 -39.90
CA ALA A 314 15.34 -4.92 -40.24
C ALA A 314 16.01 -6.25 -39.90
N VAL A 315 17.33 -6.39 -40.14
CA VAL A 315 18.01 -7.67 -39.96
C VAL A 315 18.05 -8.09 -38.49
N THR A 316 18.15 -7.14 -37.55
CA THR A 316 18.03 -7.45 -36.12
C THR A 316 16.57 -7.58 -35.70
N LEU A 317 15.69 -6.66 -36.10
CA LEU A 317 14.27 -6.65 -35.73
C LEU A 317 13.57 -7.98 -36.07
N TYR A 318 13.70 -8.47 -37.30
CA TYR A 318 12.96 -9.67 -37.74
C TYR A 318 13.53 -10.95 -37.10
N LYS A 319 14.84 -11.02 -36.83
CA LYS A 319 15.42 -12.13 -36.03
C LYS A 319 14.91 -12.13 -34.60
N CYS A 320 14.69 -10.95 -34.02
CA CYS A 320 14.05 -10.80 -32.70
C CYS A 320 12.55 -11.13 -32.70
N MET A 321 11.94 -11.36 -33.86
CA MET A 321 10.55 -11.82 -34.06
C MET A 321 10.49 -13.25 -34.66
N GLY A 322 11.56 -14.03 -34.52
CA GLY A 322 11.59 -15.45 -34.95
C GLY A 322 11.75 -15.71 -36.45
N PHE A 323 12.18 -14.73 -37.25
CA PHE A 323 12.45 -14.93 -38.68
C PHE A 323 13.90 -15.36 -38.97
N ASP A 324 14.06 -16.30 -39.89
CA ASP A 324 15.28 -16.44 -40.68
C ASP A 324 15.37 -15.26 -41.67
N VAL A 325 16.50 -14.54 -41.65
CA VAL A 325 16.70 -13.33 -42.48
C VAL A 325 17.98 -13.44 -43.30
N ALA A 326 17.83 -13.39 -44.62
CA ALA A 326 18.90 -13.34 -45.61
C ALA A 326 18.90 -11.97 -46.32
N TYR A 327 20.09 -11.40 -46.51
CA TYR A 327 20.28 -10.12 -47.22
C TYR A 327 21.52 -10.23 -48.12
N ASP A 328 21.30 -10.17 -49.43
CA ASP A 328 22.35 -10.06 -50.43
C ASP A 328 22.65 -8.58 -50.71
N LYS A 329 23.67 -8.06 -50.04
CA LYS A 329 24.17 -6.70 -50.21
C LYS A 329 24.74 -6.41 -51.61
N LEU A 330 25.14 -7.41 -52.40
CA LEU A 330 25.67 -7.20 -53.75
C LEU A 330 24.55 -6.98 -54.77
N ASN A 331 23.47 -7.76 -54.65
CA ASN A 331 22.31 -7.65 -55.52
C ASN A 331 21.19 -6.75 -54.96
N ALA A 332 21.35 -6.24 -53.73
CA ALA A 332 20.36 -5.46 -52.98
C ALA A 332 19.01 -6.17 -52.81
N VAL A 333 19.03 -7.49 -52.65
CA VAL A 333 17.86 -8.36 -52.45
C VAL A 333 17.80 -8.83 -51.00
N TYR A 334 16.61 -8.88 -50.41
CA TYR A 334 16.38 -9.48 -49.09
C TYR A 334 15.29 -10.55 -49.14
N GLU A 335 15.38 -11.48 -48.19
CA GLU A 335 14.38 -12.51 -47.94
C GLU A 335 14.27 -12.75 -46.43
N MET A 336 13.04 -12.82 -45.91
CA MET A 336 12.73 -13.01 -44.50
C MET A 336 11.61 -14.05 -44.39
N GLU A 337 11.80 -15.08 -43.58
CA GLU A 337 10.89 -16.22 -43.54
C GLU A 337 10.70 -16.77 -42.11
N ASN A 338 9.46 -17.11 -41.75
CA ASN A 338 9.13 -17.85 -40.54
C ASN A 338 8.06 -18.93 -40.83
N ASP A 339 7.40 -19.53 -39.83
CA ASP A 339 6.36 -20.55 -40.06
C ASP A 339 5.16 -20.01 -40.85
N SER A 340 4.74 -18.78 -40.59
CA SER A 340 3.50 -18.18 -41.11
C SER A 340 3.68 -17.53 -42.49
N VAL A 341 4.81 -16.88 -42.73
CA VAL A 341 5.03 -16.07 -43.96
C VAL A 341 6.44 -16.21 -44.54
N LYS A 342 6.55 -15.86 -45.82
CA LYS A 342 7.80 -15.55 -46.52
C LYS A 342 7.66 -14.16 -47.16
N ILE A 343 8.67 -13.30 -46.99
CA ILE A 343 8.72 -11.92 -47.47
C ILE A 343 9.99 -11.76 -48.31
N SER A 344 9.92 -11.21 -49.51
CA SER A 344 11.11 -10.89 -50.31
C SER A 344 10.92 -9.66 -51.20
N GLY A 345 12.04 -9.04 -51.59
CA GLY A 345 12.03 -7.83 -52.41
C GLY A 345 13.43 -7.26 -52.63
N THR A 346 13.50 -6.06 -53.21
CA THR A 346 14.76 -5.33 -53.40
C THR A 346 14.78 -4.00 -52.64
N LEU A 347 15.96 -3.43 -52.43
CA LEU A 347 16.12 -2.13 -51.75
C LEU A 347 15.91 -0.91 -52.67
N SER A 348 15.65 -1.08 -53.98
CA SER A 348 15.18 0.05 -54.81
C SER A 348 13.68 0.24 -54.73
N ASP A 349 12.94 -0.83 -54.44
CA ASP A 349 11.53 -0.92 -54.81
C ASP A 349 10.60 -0.67 -53.62
N VAL A 350 9.44 -0.09 -53.90
CA VAL A 350 8.28 -0.07 -52.98
C VAL A 350 7.44 -1.35 -53.09
N GLU A 351 7.72 -2.19 -54.09
CA GLU A 351 7.07 -3.48 -54.29
C GLU A 351 7.75 -4.56 -53.44
N ILE A 352 6.97 -5.17 -52.54
CA ILE A 352 7.41 -6.30 -51.71
C ILE A 352 6.51 -7.50 -51.97
N LEU A 353 7.09 -8.69 -52.14
CA LEU A 353 6.34 -9.93 -52.29
C LEU A 353 6.13 -10.55 -50.92
N ILE A 354 4.88 -10.78 -50.53
CA ILE A 354 4.55 -11.60 -49.36
C ILE A 354 3.79 -12.85 -49.78
N GLU A 355 4.21 -13.98 -49.21
CA GLU A 355 3.59 -15.29 -49.32
C GLU A 355 3.12 -15.74 -47.94
N ASN A 356 1.79 -15.89 -47.79
CA ASN A 356 1.19 -16.55 -46.63
C ASN A 356 1.33 -18.07 -46.82
N LYS A 357 2.16 -18.71 -45.99
CA LYS A 357 2.46 -20.14 -46.10
C LYS A 357 1.28 -21.03 -45.76
N LEU A 358 0.39 -20.57 -44.87
CA LEU A 358 -0.77 -21.33 -44.41
C LEU A 358 -1.87 -21.39 -45.47
N THR A 359 -2.01 -20.35 -46.31
CA THR A 359 -2.98 -20.29 -47.42
C THR A 359 -2.37 -20.52 -48.81
N ASN A 360 -1.04 -20.53 -48.93
CA ASN A 360 -0.28 -20.48 -50.19
C ASN A 360 -0.62 -19.28 -51.09
N GLN A 361 -1.20 -18.22 -50.52
CA GLN A 361 -1.49 -16.97 -51.24
C GLN A 361 -0.22 -16.11 -51.34
N LYS A 362 0.07 -15.61 -52.54
CA LYS A 362 1.17 -14.67 -52.80
C LYS A 362 0.62 -13.37 -53.34
N GLN A 363 1.13 -12.24 -52.85
CA GLN A 363 0.69 -10.90 -53.25
C GLN A 363 1.86 -9.91 -53.23
N THR A 364 1.91 -9.03 -54.23
CA THR A 364 2.76 -7.83 -54.18
C THR A 364 2.06 -6.75 -53.38
N LEU A 365 2.75 -6.19 -52.38
CA LEU A 365 2.32 -5.04 -51.61
C LEU A 365 3.15 -3.81 -51.97
N TYR A 366 2.57 -2.64 -51.76
CA TYR A 366 3.19 -1.34 -52.03
C TYR A 366 3.40 -0.62 -50.70
N VAL A 367 4.64 -0.52 -50.23
CA VAL A 367 4.99 0.23 -49.01
C VAL A 367 5.20 1.72 -49.29
N ASP A 368 5.03 2.55 -48.27
CA ASP A 368 5.15 4.01 -48.39
C ASP A 368 6.54 4.48 -48.91
N ARG A 369 7.59 3.73 -48.59
CA ARG A 369 8.99 4.01 -48.93
C ARG A 369 9.77 2.72 -49.17
N SER A 370 10.62 2.71 -50.20
CA SER A 370 11.59 1.64 -50.39
C SER A 370 12.49 1.51 -49.13
N PRO A 371 12.82 0.28 -48.70
CA PRO A 371 13.87 0.07 -47.70
C PRO A 371 15.22 0.62 -48.19
N TYR A 372 16.21 0.82 -47.30
CA TYR A 372 17.54 1.28 -47.74
C TYR A 372 18.70 0.56 -47.05
N ALA A 373 19.78 0.32 -47.79
CA ALA A 373 20.99 -0.32 -47.28
C ALA A 373 21.71 0.56 -46.24
N TYR A 374 22.17 -0.05 -45.15
CA TYR A 374 23.06 0.61 -44.19
C TYR A 374 24.06 -0.42 -43.64
N ASP A 375 25.36 -0.21 -43.89
CA ASP A 375 26.42 -1.14 -43.53
C ASP A 375 26.13 -2.60 -43.93
N ASP A 376 25.92 -3.51 -42.98
CA ASP A 376 25.59 -4.93 -43.17
C ASP A 376 24.10 -5.27 -42.98
N THR A 377 23.26 -4.26 -42.73
CA THR A 377 21.80 -4.37 -42.61
C THR A 377 21.06 -3.54 -43.69
N PHE A 378 19.74 -3.54 -43.61
CA PHE A 378 18.86 -2.61 -44.30
C PHE A 378 17.81 -2.05 -43.33
N PHE A 379 17.35 -0.84 -43.63
CA PHE A 379 16.40 -0.08 -42.81
C PHE A 379 15.02 -0.04 -43.48
N VAL A 380 13.96 -0.31 -42.73
CA VAL A 380 12.56 -0.37 -43.18
C VAL A 380 11.69 0.67 -42.48
N SER A 381 10.63 1.16 -43.13
CA SER A 381 9.69 2.13 -42.55
C SER A 381 8.71 1.46 -41.57
N ALA A 382 8.01 2.27 -40.77
CA ALA A 382 6.90 1.81 -39.94
C ALA A 382 5.81 1.08 -40.76
N ASN A 383 5.48 1.58 -41.95
CA ASN A 383 4.45 0.99 -42.82
C ASN A 383 4.85 -0.39 -43.35
N PHE A 384 6.13 -0.56 -43.70
CA PHE A 384 6.67 -1.87 -44.06
C PHE A 384 6.46 -2.88 -42.93
N ILE A 385 6.69 -2.50 -41.66
CA ILE A 385 6.52 -3.39 -40.50
C ILE A 385 5.03 -3.67 -40.25
N ASN A 386 4.16 -2.67 -40.35
CA ASN A 386 2.71 -2.84 -40.22
C ASN A 386 2.18 -3.96 -41.16
N GLU A 387 2.50 -3.85 -42.45
CA GLU A 387 1.98 -4.76 -43.48
C GLU A 387 2.64 -6.15 -43.47
N THR A 388 3.92 -6.28 -43.08
CA THR A 388 4.60 -7.60 -43.09
C THR A 388 4.24 -8.50 -41.92
N VAL A 389 4.12 -7.95 -40.70
CA VAL A 389 3.89 -8.73 -39.47
C VAL A 389 2.48 -8.56 -38.88
N ASN A 390 1.56 -7.93 -39.62
CA ASN A 390 0.19 -7.62 -39.19
C ASN A 390 0.19 -6.91 -37.83
N ALA A 391 1.03 -5.87 -37.69
CA ALA A 391 1.28 -5.22 -36.41
C ALA A 391 0.64 -3.84 -36.34
N LYS A 392 0.12 -3.48 -35.16
CA LYS A 392 -0.18 -2.09 -34.83
C LYS A 392 1.10 -1.40 -34.41
N ILE A 393 1.41 -0.26 -35.01
CA ILE A 393 2.64 0.49 -34.79
C ILE A 393 2.34 1.78 -34.05
N TRP A 394 2.96 1.97 -32.89
CA TRP A 394 2.98 3.24 -32.17
C TRP A 394 4.37 3.85 -32.21
N PHE A 395 4.50 5.08 -32.68
CA PHE A 395 5.72 5.86 -32.55
C PHE A 395 5.44 7.10 -31.69
N ASP A 396 6.02 7.10 -30.49
CA ASP A 396 6.07 8.24 -29.59
C ASP A 396 7.47 8.85 -29.66
N LYS A 397 7.57 10.01 -30.31
CA LYS A 397 8.82 10.74 -30.46
C LYS A 397 9.22 11.52 -29.20
N THR A 398 8.28 11.82 -28.30
CA THR A 398 8.52 12.56 -27.06
C THR A 398 9.20 11.66 -26.04
N ASN A 399 8.62 10.49 -25.77
CA ASN A 399 9.18 9.46 -24.88
C ASN A 399 10.23 8.56 -25.57
N LYS A 400 10.58 8.86 -26.83
CA LYS A 400 11.56 8.11 -27.65
C LYS A 400 11.24 6.61 -27.76
N MET A 401 9.97 6.24 -27.96
CA MET A 401 9.54 4.83 -28.03
C MET A 401 8.90 4.46 -29.37
N PHE A 402 9.24 3.27 -29.86
CA PHE A 402 8.62 2.65 -31.03
C PHE A 402 8.10 1.26 -30.65
N VAL A 403 6.78 1.12 -30.52
CA VAL A 403 6.10 -0.09 -30.06
C VAL A 403 5.41 -0.79 -31.23
N ILE A 404 5.65 -2.09 -31.36
CA ILE A 404 5.10 -2.98 -32.40
C ILE A 404 4.20 -3.99 -31.70
N THR A 405 2.88 -3.84 -31.80
CA THR A 405 1.92 -4.74 -31.14
C THR A 405 1.40 -5.79 -32.12
N THR A 406 1.63 -7.07 -31.80
CA THR A 406 1.29 -8.23 -32.63
C THR A 406 0.23 -9.12 -31.98
N GLY A 407 -0.25 -10.15 -32.71
CA GLY A 407 -1.09 -11.22 -32.18
C GLY A 407 -2.31 -10.75 -31.39
N ALA A 408 -2.53 -11.35 -30.22
CA ALA A 408 -3.63 -11.05 -29.31
C ALA A 408 -3.56 -9.64 -28.69
N ASN A 409 -2.36 -9.11 -28.43
CA ASN A 409 -2.15 -7.83 -27.73
C ASN A 409 -2.73 -6.61 -28.49
N LYS A 410 -3.00 -6.74 -29.78
CA LYS A 410 -3.75 -5.74 -30.58
C LYS A 410 -5.20 -5.52 -30.10
N LYS A 411 -5.78 -6.46 -29.35
CA LYS A 411 -7.18 -6.44 -28.89
C LYS A 411 -7.43 -7.20 -27.58
N SER A 412 -6.42 -7.31 -26.71
CA SER A 412 -6.51 -8.07 -25.46
C SER A 412 -7.50 -7.46 -24.45
N ASN A 413 -7.83 -6.17 -24.61
CA ASN A 413 -8.52 -5.35 -23.61
C ASN A 413 -7.84 -5.31 -22.24
N MET A 414 -6.58 -5.78 -22.15
CA MET A 414 -5.79 -5.81 -20.93
C MET A 414 -4.88 -4.58 -20.87
N LEU A 415 -4.77 -3.99 -19.68
CA LEU A 415 -3.80 -2.94 -19.41
C LEU A 415 -2.43 -3.59 -19.15
N THR A 416 -1.40 -3.11 -19.85
CA THR A 416 -0.02 -3.61 -19.74
C THR A 416 0.95 -2.45 -19.48
N SER A 417 2.13 -2.75 -18.92
CA SER A 417 3.22 -1.79 -18.74
C SER A 417 4.29 -2.01 -19.81
N ILE A 418 4.68 -0.94 -20.50
CA ILE A 418 5.74 -0.91 -21.51
C ILE A 418 6.62 0.30 -21.22
N ASN A 419 7.83 0.07 -20.68
CA ASN A 419 8.85 1.10 -20.41
C ASN A 419 8.29 2.37 -19.73
N GLY A 420 7.72 2.18 -18.54
CA GLY A 420 7.15 3.29 -17.76
C GLY A 420 5.84 3.87 -18.30
N MET A 421 5.19 3.25 -19.29
CA MET A 421 3.87 3.68 -19.77
C MET A 421 2.83 2.56 -19.79
N LEU A 422 1.59 2.92 -19.50
CA LEU A 422 0.39 2.08 -19.62
C LEU A 422 -0.03 1.95 -21.09
N TYR A 423 -0.30 0.73 -21.55
CA TYR A 423 -0.82 0.43 -22.89
C TYR A 423 -2.06 -0.48 -22.82
N MET A 424 -2.97 -0.34 -23.78
CA MET A 424 -4.07 -1.28 -24.04
C MET A 424 -4.33 -1.34 -25.55
N ASN A 425 -4.59 -2.53 -26.10
CA ASN A 425 -4.94 -2.70 -27.53
C ASN A 425 -3.94 -2.05 -28.52
N GLY A 426 -2.65 -2.04 -28.14
CA GLY A 426 -1.54 -1.47 -28.90
C GLY A 426 -1.50 0.06 -28.98
N GLU A 427 -2.10 0.76 -28.01
CA GLU A 427 -2.03 2.22 -27.85
C GLU A 427 -1.73 2.56 -26.38
N PRO A 428 -1.04 3.67 -26.08
CA PRO A 428 -0.98 4.22 -24.73
C PRO A 428 -2.38 4.44 -24.17
N TYR A 429 -2.61 4.01 -22.94
CA TYR A 429 -3.86 4.29 -22.25
C TYR A 429 -3.83 5.68 -21.62
N TYR A 430 -4.88 6.47 -21.82
CA TYR A 430 -5.06 7.78 -21.19
C TYR A 430 -6.51 7.87 -20.71
N GLU A 431 -6.77 8.13 -19.42
CA GLU A 431 -8.11 8.41 -18.91
C GLU A 431 -8.09 9.17 -17.58
N ILE A 432 -8.99 10.16 -17.45
CA ILE A 432 -9.43 10.68 -16.15
C ILE A 432 -10.86 10.18 -15.97
N SER A 433 -11.10 9.36 -14.95
CA SER A 433 -12.42 8.84 -14.57
C SER A 433 -12.58 8.98 -13.05
N PHE A 434 -13.31 8.09 -12.39
CA PHE A 434 -13.71 8.23 -10.99
C PHE A 434 -13.44 7.01 -10.11
N ASN A 435 -13.23 7.29 -8.82
CA ASN A 435 -13.58 6.36 -7.76
C ASN A 435 -15.11 6.23 -7.74
N LYS A 436 -15.61 5.00 -7.74
CA LYS A 436 -16.94 4.62 -7.25
C LYS A 436 -16.68 3.54 -6.20
N TYR A 437 -15.88 3.93 -5.19
CA TYR A 437 -15.24 3.03 -4.23
C TYR A 437 -16.25 2.13 -3.51
N ASP A 438 -17.47 2.64 -3.32
CA ASP A 438 -18.58 2.01 -2.61
C ASP A 438 -19.48 1.10 -3.47
N LEU A 439 -19.25 0.96 -4.78
CA LEU A 439 -20.10 0.16 -5.69
C LEU A 439 -20.40 -1.25 -5.15
N PHE A 440 -19.36 -1.91 -4.64
CA PHE A 440 -19.45 -3.26 -4.11
C PHE A 440 -20.32 -3.31 -2.84
N THR A 441 -20.08 -2.38 -1.91
CA THR A 441 -20.84 -2.24 -0.66
C THR A 441 -22.31 -1.83 -0.91
N GLN A 442 -22.55 -1.03 -1.95
CA GLN A 442 -23.89 -0.63 -2.43
C GLN A 442 -24.69 -1.82 -2.95
N ILE A 443 -24.03 -2.76 -3.65
CA ILE A 443 -24.63 -4.01 -4.13
C ILE A 443 -24.75 -5.03 -2.98
N MET A 444 -23.82 -5.04 -2.02
CA MET A 444 -23.88 -5.89 -0.83
C MET A 444 -25.12 -5.63 0.02
N ALA A 445 -25.60 -4.38 0.04
CA ALA A 445 -26.76 -3.96 0.82
C ALA A 445 -28.09 -4.65 0.44
N ASP A 446 -28.17 -5.30 -0.73
CA ASP A 446 -29.31 -6.14 -1.11
C ASP A 446 -29.23 -7.58 -0.55
N TYR A 447 -28.08 -7.97 0.02
CA TYR A 447 -27.85 -9.26 0.66
C TYR A 447 -27.68 -9.17 2.18
N VAL A 448 -27.14 -8.06 2.68
CA VAL A 448 -26.81 -7.82 4.10
C VAL A 448 -27.36 -6.47 4.52
N GLU A 449 -27.95 -6.39 5.72
CA GLU A 449 -28.44 -5.12 6.26
C GLU A 449 -27.27 -4.13 6.45
N ASN A 450 -27.36 -2.95 5.83
CA ASN A 450 -26.33 -1.93 5.87
C ASN A 450 -26.97 -0.55 6.19
N PRO A 451 -26.59 0.12 7.30
CA PRO A 451 -27.18 1.39 7.71
C PRO A 451 -26.87 2.57 6.78
N ASP A 452 -25.83 2.48 5.94
CA ASP A 452 -25.53 3.49 4.93
C ASP A 452 -26.57 3.45 3.79
N TYR A 453 -27.14 2.27 3.52
CA TYR A 453 -28.07 1.98 2.42
C TYR A 453 -29.43 1.41 2.90
N PRO A 454 -30.20 2.13 3.74
CA PRO A 454 -31.42 1.64 4.35
C PRO A 454 -32.58 1.46 3.35
N GLN A 455 -32.59 2.17 2.22
CA GLN A 455 -33.65 2.11 1.21
C GLN A 455 -33.21 1.34 -0.05
N GLU A 456 -34.10 0.53 -0.61
CA GLU A 456 -33.90 -0.25 -1.85
C GLU A 456 -33.43 0.63 -3.02
N SER A 457 -33.99 1.83 -3.15
CA SER A 457 -33.64 2.84 -4.18
C SER A 457 -32.24 3.46 -4.01
N GLN A 458 -31.48 3.09 -2.98
CA GLN A 458 -30.06 3.48 -2.80
C GLN A 458 -29.08 2.35 -3.18
N ARG A 459 -29.57 1.16 -3.53
CA ARG A 459 -28.77 -0.08 -3.69
C ARG A 459 -28.53 -0.41 -5.17
N TYR A 460 -28.84 -1.62 -5.63
CA TYR A 460 -28.61 -2.03 -7.03
C TYR A 460 -29.19 -1.05 -8.08
N GLU A 461 -30.40 -0.49 -7.88
CA GLU A 461 -30.99 0.46 -8.83
C GLU A 461 -30.15 1.74 -8.97
N ALA A 462 -29.61 2.25 -7.87
CA ALA A 462 -28.75 3.43 -7.86
C ALA A 462 -27.35 3.12 -8.42
N ALA A 463 -26.78 1.95 -8.08
CA ALA A 463 -25.53 1.45 -8.66
C ALA A 463 -25.63 1.28 -10.18
N GLU A 464 -26.74 0.75 -10.69
CA GLU A 464 -27.05 0.66 -12.12
C GLU A 464 -27.18 2.06 -12.74
N ALA A 465 -27.95 2.97 -12.12
CA ALA A 465 -28.10 4.34 -12.62
C ALA A 465 -26.77 5.10 -12.69
N ALA A 466 -25.86 4.87 -11.72
CA ALA A 466 -24.52 5.44 -11.66
C ALA A 466 -23.62 4.93 -12.82
N LEU A 467 -23.55 3.60 -13.02
CA LEU A 467 -22.75 3.02 -14.11
C LEU A 467 -23.35 3.31 -15.49
N ALA A 468 -24.67 3.36 -15.60
CA ALA A 468 -25.37 3.80 -16.79
C ALA A 468 -25.12 5.28 -17.13
N GLN A 469 -24.79 6.13 -16.14
CA GLN A 469 -24.35 7.49 -16.38
C GLN A 469 -22.91 7.53 -16.90
N LEU A 470 -21.96 6.99 -16.14
CA LEU A 470 -20.54 6.93 -16.52
C LEU A 470 -20.34 6.37 -17.94
N SER A 471 -21.07 5.32 -18.32
CA SER A 471 -20.96 4.71 -19.64
C SER A 471 -21.48 5.59 -20.79
N ARG A 472 -22.59 6.32 -20.58
CA ARG A 472 -23.12 7.31 -21.56
C ARG A 472 -22.14 8.47 -21.75
N ASP A 473 -21.61 8.97 -20.65
CA ASP A 473 -20.89 10.24 -20.60
C ASP A 473 -19.40 10.07 -20.98
N GLY A 474 -18.99 8.83 -21.28
CA GLY A 474 -17.79 8.49 -22.03
C GLY A 474 -16.79 7.60 -21.28
N PHE A 475 -16.89 7.52 -19.96
CA PHE A 475 -15.96 6.82 -19.08
C PHE A 475 -15.92 5.30 -19.29
N LYS A 476 -14.74 4.72 -19.11
CA LYS A 476 -14.42 3.30 -19.37
C LYS A 476 -13.70 2.62 -18.22
N THR A 477 -13.22 3.36 -17.21
CA THR A 477 -12.67 2.80 -15.96
C THR A 477 -13.38 3.32 -14.72
N ILE A 478 -13.32 2.58 -13.61
CA ILE A 478 -13.59 3.05 -12.24
C ILE A 478 -12.63 2.37 -11.25
N ARG A 479 -12.50 2.93 -10.05
CA ARG A 479 -11.90 2.26 -8.87
C ARG A 479 -12.97 1.88 -7.84
N VAL A 480 -12.89 0.66 -7.31
CA VAL A 480 -13.87 0.06 -6.37
C VAL A 480 -13.16 -0.67 -5.23
N PHE A 481 -13.63 -0.50 -3.99
CA PHE A 481 -13.18 -1.26 -2.82
C PHE A 481 -13.94 -2.58 -2.75
N CYS A 482 -13.21 -3.69 -2.88
CA CYS A 482 -13.74 -5.05 -2.75
C CYS A 482 -13.37 -5.60 -1.37
N SER A 483 -13.95 -4.98 -0.35
CA SER A 483 -13.93 -5.39 1.07
C SER A 483 -15.32 -5.16 1.68
N SER A 484 -15.65 -5.88 2.74
CA SER A 484 -16.99 -5.82 3.34
C SER A 484 -16.95 -6.15 4.83
N ASP A 485 -16.80 -5.14 5.68
CA ASP A 485 -16.82 -5.29 7.14
C ASP A 485 -18.19 -5.75 7.68
N ALA A 486 -19.25 -5.60 6.87
CA ALA A 486 -20.57 -6.18 7.10
C ALA A 486 -20.60 -7.73 7.06
N LEU A 487 -19.51 -8.39 6.66
CA LEU A 487 -19.35 -9.84 6.67
C LEU A 487 -18.04 -10.22 7.42
N PRO A 488 -17.97 -9.96 8.74
CA PRO A 488 -16.72 -10.08 9.52
C PRO A 488 -16.21 -11.52 9.67
N GLY A 489 -16.98 -12.53 9.22
CA GLY A 489 -16.63 -13.93 9.21
C GLY A 489 -16.36 -14.54 7.83
N ILE A 490 -16.17 -13.76 6.74
CA ILE A 490 -15.94 -14.32 5.38
C ILE A 490 -14.85 -15.42 5.32
N MET A 491 -13.83 -15.36 6.17
CA MET A 491 -12.74 -16.35 6.17
C MET A 491 -13.07 -17.65 6.92
N TYR A 492 -14.18 -17.68 7.66
CA TYR A 492 -14.56 -18.75 8.60
C TYR A 492 -15.96 -19.32 8.32
N ASN A 493 -16.81 -18.58 7.62
CA ASN A 493 -18.18 -18.94 7.28
C ASN A 493 -18.37 -19.03 5.76
N ASN A 494 -18.73 -20.22 5.28
CA ASN A 494 -18.98 -20.44 3.86
C ASN A 494 -20.19 -19.65 3.34
N ASP A 495 -21.20 -19.38 4.18
CA ASP A 495 -22.40 -18.66 3.73
C ASP A 495 -22.14 -17.15 3.60
N GLU A 496 -21.31 -16.58 4.47
CA GLU A 496 -20.78 -15.21 4.32
C GLU A 496 -19.88 -15.11 3.08
N MET A 497 -18.97 -16.07 2.85
CA MET A 497 -18.15 -16.14 1.64
C MET A 497 -18.98 -16.31 0.36
N ASN A 498 -20.04 -17.13 0.38
CA ASN A 498 -20.94 -17.29 -0.77
C ASN A 498 -21.70 -15.99 -1.05
N THR A 499 -22.16 -15.31 0.00
CA THR A 499 -22.83 -13.99 -0.11
C THR A 499 -21.89 -12.94 -0.71
N TYR A 500 -20.65 -12.89 -0.20
CA TYR A 500 -19.58 -12.04 -0.72
C TYR A 500 -19.33 -12.26 -2.22
N LEU A 501 -19.19 -13.52 -2.64
CA LEU A 501 -18.95 -13.90 -4.03
C LEU A 501 -20.13 -13.60 -4.95
N ASN A 502 -21.38 -13.78 -4.48
CA ASN A 502 -22.58 -13.43 -5.25
C ASN A 502 -22.64 -11.92 -5.55
N ALA A 503 -22.35 -11.08 -4.55
CA ALA A 503 -22.29 -9.62 -4.74
C ALA A 503 -21.15 -9.21 -5.70
N MET A 504 -19.97 -9.85 -5.60
CA MET A 504 -18.85 -9.63 -6.54
C MET A 504 -19.23 -10.04 -7.97
N ASP A 505 -19.90 -11.18 -8.15
CA ASP A 505 -20.39 -11.62 -9.46
C ASP A 505 -21.40 -10.63 -10.07
N VAL A 506 -22.31 -10.06 -9.26
CA VAL A 506 -23.30 -9.07 -9.70
C VAL A 506 -22.64 -7.74 -10.03
N MET A 507 -21.69 -7.28 -9.22
CA MET A 507 -20.88 -6.09 -9.51
C MET A 507 -20.17 -6.22 -10.86
N PHE A 508 -19.48 -7.34 -11.10
CA PHE A 508 -18.82 -7.54 -12.39
C PHE A 508 -19.81 -7.66 -13.56
N GLN A 509 -20.95 -8.35 -13.40
CA GLN A 509 -21.98 -8.41 -14.44
C GLN A 509 -22.57 -7.02 -14.79
N LEU A 510 -22.68 -6.14 -13.80
CA LEU A 510 -23.15 -4.77 -14.00
C LEU A 510 -22.10 -3.90 -14.71
N CYS A 511 -20.83 -4.04 -14.35
CA CYS A 511 -19.72 -3.40 -15.06
C CYS A 511 -19.56 -3.91 -16.51
N ASP A 512 -19.69 -5.23 -16.73
CA ASP A 512 -19.72 -5.85 -18.06
C ASP A 512 -20.85 -5.23 -18.93
N LYS A 513 -22.07 -5.14 -18.39
CA LYS A 513 -23.27 -4.59 -19.06
C LYS A 513 -23.06 -3.17 -19.58
N TYR A 514 -22.24 -2.38 -18.88
CA TYR A 514 -21.95 -0.99 -19.23
C TYR A 514 -20.57 -0.77 -19.86
N ASN A 515 -19.81 -1.85 -20.14
CA ASN A 515 -18.43 -1.80 -20.65
C ASN A 515 -17.55 -0.84 -19.84
N ILE A 516 -17.60 -0.97 -18.51
CA ILE A 516 -16.75 -0.26 -17.56
C ILE A 516 -15.77 -1.27 -16.94
N LYS A 517 -14.48 -0.95 -16.96
CA LYS A 517 -13.42 -1.74 -16.32
C LYS A 517 -13.16 -1.27 -14.89
N VAL A 518 -12.68 -2.16 -14.04
CA VAL A 518 -12.53 -1.93 -12.60
C VAL A 518 -11.08 -2.08 -12.16
N VAL A 519 -10.54 -1.06 -11.49
CA VAL A 519 -9.42 -1.20 -10.57
C VAL A 519 -9.97 -1.86 -9.30
N VAL A 520 -9.62 -3.14 -9.11
CA VAL A 520 -10.15 -3.94 -8.01
C VAL A 520 -9.22 -3.78 -6.81
N CYS A 521 -9.57 -2.90 -5.88
CA CYS A 521 -8.88 -2.77 -4.61
C CYS A 521 -9.28 -3.93 -3.70
N LEU A 522 -8.33 -4.81 -3.41
CA LEU A 522 -8.52 -6.04 -2.65
C LEU A 522 -8.51 -5.82 -1.13
N ASN A 523 -8.04 -4.65 -0.67
CA ASN A 523 -7.87 -4.26 0.74
C ASN A 523 -7.24 -5.37 1.61
N LEU A 524 -6.08 -5.87 1.16
CA LEU A 524 -5.42 -7.04 1.73
C LEU A 524 -4.87 -6.83 3.16
N ILE A 525 -4.70 -5.57 3.60
CA ILE A 525 -4.43 -5.23 5.01
C ILE A 525 -5.79 -4.97 5.69
N SER A 526 -6.38 -5.99 6.33
CA SER A 526 -7.69 -5.87 6.96
C SER A 526 -7.91 -6.89 8.09
N ASP A 527 -8.66 -6.48 9.11
CA ASP A 527 -9.08 -7.35 10.23
C ASP A 527 -10.01 -8.49 9.78
N ILE A 528 -10.59 -8.48 8.57
CA ILE A 528 -11.34 -9.64 8.03
C ILE A 528 -10.48 -10.91 7.88
N PHE A 529 -9.13 -10.77 7.89
CA PHE A 529 -8.20 -11.90 7.82
C PHE A 529 -7.69 -12.37 9.19
N THR A 530 -7.80 -11.57 10.26
CA THR A 530 -7.30 -11.93 11.59
C THR A 530 -8.10 -13.10 12.18
N PRO A 531 -7.48 -13.94 13.04
CA PRO A 531 -8.13 -15.14 13.55
C PRO A 531 -9.33 -14.76 14.42
N LYS A 532 -10.53 -15.17 14.00
CA LYS A 532 -11.78 -14.86 14.70
C LYS A 532 -12.49 -16.09 15.23
N GLN A 533 -13.17 -15.91 16.35
CA GLN A 533 -14.08 -16.89 16.95
C GLN A 533 -15.51 -16.34 16.96
N TYR A 534 -16.48 -17.15 16.51
CA TYR A 534 -17.89 -16.84 16.72
C TYR A 534 -18.32 -17.23 18.12
N ILE A 535 -18.94 -16.30 18.86
CA ILE A 535 -19.60 -16.55 20.14
C ILE A 535 -21.08 -16.20 19.99
N SER A 536 -21.95 -17.13 20.42
CA SER A 536 -23.41 -16.91 20.40
C SER A 536 -23.78 -15.66 21.19
N GLN A 537 -24.69 -14.84 20.65
CA GLN A 537 -25.12 -13.53 21.17
C GLN A 537 -24.07 -12.41 21.09
N VAL A 538 -22.81 -12.68 20.72
CA VAL A 538 -21.75 -11.66 20.57
C VAL A 538 -21.38 -11.44 19.09
N GLY A 539 -21.46 -12.49 18.27
CA GLY A 539 -20.97 -12.48 16.89
C GLY A 539 -19.51 -12.92 16.79
N TRP A 540 -18.80 -12.40 15.79
CA TRP A 540 -17.38 -12.67 15.56
C TRP A 540 -16.49 -11.76 16.42
N ILE A 541 -15.57 -12.34 17.20
CA ILE A 541 -14.54 -11.60 17.95
C ILE A 541 -13.13 -11.99 17.49
N SER A 542 -12.20 -11.03 17.44
CA SER A 542 -10.79 -11.28 17.09
C SER A 542 -10.03 -11.95 18.25
N MET A 543 -9.06 -12.82 17.92
CA MET A 543 -8.30 -13.65 18.87
C MET A 543 -6.94 -13.06 19.23
N ASP A 544 -5.82 -13.70 18.86
CA ASP A 544 -4.47 -13.45 19.39
C ASP A 544 -3.48 -12.80 18.40
N GLU A 545 -3.85 -12.70 17.13
CA GLU A 545 -3.11 -11.96 16.08
C GLU A 545 -3.89 -10.71 15.64
N THR A 546 -3.16 -9.73 15.10
CA THR A 546 -3.67 -8.44 14.62
C THR A 546 -3.20 -8.12 13.21
N ILE A 547 -3.53 -6.93 12.69
CA ILE A 547 -2.94 -6.40 11.45
C ILE A 547 -1.39 -6.35 11.50
N ILE A 548 -0.79 -6.22 12.69
CA ILE A 548 0.67 -6.26 12.86
C ILE A 548 1.22 -7.63 12.47
N GLU A 549 0.61 -8.73 12.93
CA GLU A 549 1.00 -10.09 12.53
C GLU A 549 0.68 -10.38 11.05
N LEU A 550 -0.46 -9.88 10.54
CA LEU A 550 -0.83 -9.98 9.11
C LEU A 550 0.25 -9.37 8.20
N VAL A 551 0.75 -8.18 8.53
CA VAL A 551 1.75 -7.49 7.70
C VAL A 551 3.15 -8.04 7.94
N ASN A 552 3.52 -8.35 9.18
CA ASN A 552 4.92 -8.57 9.55
C ASN A 552 5.37 -10.05 9.61
N ASP A 553 4.45 -11.02 9.58
CA ASP A 553 4.78 -12.45 9.56
C ASP A 553 4.05 -13.19 8.42
N GLU A 554 4.82 -13.70 7.45
CA GLU A 554 4.32 -14.48 6.31
C GLU A 554 3.63 -15.80 6.74
N ASN A 555 3.98 -16.31 7.92
CA ASN A 555 3.50 -17.57 8.49
C ASN A 555 2.33 -17.40 9.47
N SER A 556 1.93 -16.16 9.78
CA SER A 556 0.80 -15.85 10.66
C SER A 556 -0.51 -16.48 10.14
N ILE A 557 -1.41 -16.86 11.05
CA ILE A 557 -2.73 -17.38 10.68
C ILE A 557 -3.47 -16.33 9.82
N SER A 558 -3.29 -15.06 10.16
CA SER A 558 -3.77 -13.88 9.42
C SER A 558 -3.30 -13.87 7.97
N ARG A 559 -1.98 -13.94 7.71
CA ARG A 559 -1.46 -13.98 6.34
C ARG A 559 -1.92 -15.24 5.60
N GLN A 560 -1.96 -16.38 6.27
CA GLN A 560 -2.46 -17.61 5.68
C GLN A 560 -3.97 -17.54 5.36
N ASN A 561 -4.75 -16.66 5.99
CA ASN A 561 -6.13 -16.36 5.59
C ASN A 561 -6.18 -15.42 4.38
N MET A 562 -5.37 -14.35 4.37
CA MET A 562 -5.21 -13.47 3.21
C MET A 562 -4.82 -14.26 1.94
N TYR A 563 -3.90 -15.23 2.04
CA TYR A 563 -3.55 -16.10 0.90
C TYR A 563 -4.70 -17.01 0.43
N LYS A 564 -5.60 -17.47 1.32
CA LYS A 564 -6.82 -18.21 0.94
C LYS A 564 -7.85 -17.30 0.27
N TYR A 565 -7.88 -16.02 0.63
CA TYR A 565 -8.71 -15.02 -0.02
C TYR A 565 -8.20 -14.74 -1.45
N ILE A 566 -6.90 -14.50 -1.62
CA ILE A 566 -6.28 -14.31 -2.95
C ILE A 566 -6.49 -15.56 -3.83
N ASP A 567 -6.29 -16.77 -3.30
CA ASP A 567 -6.60 -18.04 -4.00
C ASP A 567 -8.05 -18.08 -4.51
N LYS A 568 -9.04 -17.69 -3.69
CA LYS A 568 -10.45 -17.68 -4.08
C LYS A 568 -10.79 -16.60 -5.10
N ILE A 569 -10.35 -15.36 -4.87
CA ILE A 569 -10.76 -14.19 -5.67
C ILE A 569 -10.03 -14.14 -7.00
N ILE A 570 -8.70 -14.22 -7.02
CA ILE A 570 -7.94 -14.11 -8.27
C ILE A 570 -8.24 -15.31 -9.18
N ASN A 571 -8.25 -16.53 -8.64
CA ASN A 571 -8.51 -17.73 -9.45
C ASN A 571 -9.94 -17.78 -10.03
N ARG A 572 -10.92 -17.12 -9.38
CA ARG A 572 -12.30 -17.00 -9.89
C ARG A 572 -12.42 -15.95 -11.00
N TYR A 573 -11.68 -14.84 -10.91
CA TYR A 573 -11.96 -13.65 -11.72
C TYR A 573 -10.88 -13.23 -12.72
N LYS A 574 -9.67 -13.83 -12.67
CA LYS A 574 -8.56 -13.59 -13.64
C LYS A 574 -8.93 -13.72 -15.12
N ASP A 575 -10.03 -14.39 -15.47
CA ASP A 575 -10.45 -14.58 -16.85
C ASP A 575 -11.53 -13.55 -17.30
N ARG A 576 -11.80 -12.49 -16.49
CA ARG A 576 -12.72 -11.39 -16.87
C ARG A 576 -12.01 -10.18 -17.49
N ASP A 577 -12.36 -9.82 -18.72
CA ASP A 577 -11.96 -8.56 -19.38
C ASP A 577 -12.21 -7.31 -18.52
N THR A 578 -13.24 -7.34 -17.66
CA THR A 578 -13.67 -6.19 -16.83
C THR A 578 -12.67 -5.80 -15.74
N ILE A 579 -11.72 -6.65 -15.35
CA ILE A 579 -10.70 -6.25 -14.37
C ILE A 579 -9.56 -5.55 -15.11
N LEU A 580 -9.37 -4.26 -14.82
CA LEU A 580 -8.32 -3.42 -15.40
C LEU A 580 -6.95 -3.77 -14.83
N MET A 581 -6.88 -3.85 -13.50
CA MET A 581 -5.71 -4.13 -12.69
C MET A 581 -6.14 -4.65 -11.32
N TRP A 582 -5.20 -5.29 -10.61
CA TRP A 582 -5.35 -5.61 -9.19
C TRP A 582 -4.69 -4.51 -8.36
N GLU A 583 -5.36 -4.05 -7.32
CA GLU A 583 -4.82 -3.09 -6.36
C GLU A 583 -4.79 -3.74 -4.98
N ILE A 584 -3.65 -3.66 -4.27
CA ILE A 584 -3.40 -4.43 -3.06
C ILE A 584 -4.20 -3.88 -1.87
N HIS A 585 -4.09 -2.59 -1.55
CA HIS A 585 -4.78 -1.94 -0.43
C HIS A 585 -4.80 -0.42 -0.59
N ASN A 586 -5.88 0.24 -0.12
CA ASN A 586 -5.95 1.70 -0.12
C ASN A 586 -4.98 2.31 0.91
N GLU A 587 -3.94 2.99 0.44
CA GLU A 587 -3.11 3.92 1.22
C GLU A 587 -2.31 3.30 2.37
N ALA A 588 -1.85 2.06 2.21
CA ALA A 588 -1.09 1.36 3.25
C ALA A 588 0.17 2.12 3.72
N ASN A 589 0.80 2.90 2.84
CA ASN A 589 1.94 3.75 3.19
C ASN A 589 1.60 4.86 4.20
N LEU A 590 0.33 5.23 4.39
CA LEU A 590 -0.08 6.17 5.43
C LEU A 590 0.09 5.58 6.84
N GLU A 591 0.07 4.26 7.03
CA GLU A 591 0.36 3.65 8.35
C GLU A 591 1.84 3.30 8.55
N ALA A 592 2.67 3.45 7.51
CA ALA A 592 4.09 3.13 7.55
C ALA A 592 4.92 4.20 8.28
N ASP A 593 5.82 3.74 9.16
CA ASP A 593 6.84 4.49 9.91
C ASP A 593 6.33 5.57 10.90
N ILE A 594 5.02 5.85 10.93
CA ILE A 594 4.39 6.71 11.94
C ILE A 594 4.02 5.91 13.21
N GLY A 595 3.98 6.58 14.37
CA GLY A 595 3.54 5.98 15.65
C GLY A 595 4.60 5.93 16.75
N SER A 596 5.81 6.46 16.54
CA SER A 596 6.89 6.43 17.54
C SER A 596 6.53 7.14 18.86
N GLU A 597 5.73 8.20 18.78
CA GLU A 597 5.31 9.03 19.92
C GLU A 597 4.19 8.38 20.77
N VAL A 598 3.56 7.31 20.26
CA VAL A 598 2.47 6.56 20.92
C VAL A 598 2.81 5.09 21.23
N ASN A 599 4.06 4.66 20.98
CA ASN A 599 4.60 3.30 21.16
C ASN A 599 4.07 2.21 20.20
N GLU A 600 3.25 2.54 19.20
CA GLU A 600 2.67 1.56 18.27
C GLU A 600 2.87 1.96 16.80
N VAL A 601 4.10 1.81 16.30
CA VAL A 601 4.37 1.73 14.85
C VAL A 601 3.80 0.41 14.32
N ARG A 602 2.72 0.45 13.54
CA ARG A 602 2.05 -0.75 13.00
C ARG A 602 2.99 -1.58 12.11
N TYR A 603 3.69 -0.92 11.21
CA TYR A 603 4.75 -1.49 10.36
C TYR A 603 5.65 -0.38 9.78
N SER A 604 6.83 -0.76 9.27
CA SER A 604 7.75 0.12 8.54
C SER A 604 7.58 0.00 7.03
N LEU A 605 8.08 0.97 6.25
CA LEU A 605 8.01 0.92 4.78
C LEU A 605 8.72 -0.31 4.18
N LEU A 606 9.71 -0.86 4.89
CA LEU A 606 10.38 -2.13 4.54
C LEU A 606 9.47 -3.35 4.74
N GLN A 607 8.68 -3.37 5.81
CA GLN A 607 7.70 -4.43 6.05
C GLN A 607 6.55 -4.35 5.03
N LEU A 608 6.15 -3.13 4.64
CA LEU A 608 5.18 -2.92 3.56
C LEU A 608 5.73 -3.35 2.19
N ASN A 609 6.98 -3.02 1.85
CA ASN A 609 7.67 -3.53 0.66
C ASN A 609 7.62 -5.07 0.59
N LYS A 610 7.94 -5.75 1.70
CA LYS A 610 7.88 -7.22 1.77
C LYS A 610 6.45 -7.76 1.65
N PHE A 611 5.48 -7.11 2.31
CA PHE A 611 4.05 -7.43 2.15
C PHE A 611 3.60 -7.33 0.69
N TYR A 612 4.10 -6.33 -0.04
CA TYR A 612 3.84 -6.16 -1.47
C TYR A 612 4.57 -7.18 -2.35
N GLU A 613 5.82 -7.55 -2.06
CA GLU A 613 6.52 -8.66 -2.74
C GLU A 613 5.67 -9.95 -2.67
N ASP A 614 5.26 -10.33 -1.46
CA ASP A 614 4.51 -11.56 -1.20
C ASP A 614 3.11 -11.53 -1.82
N SER A 615 2.42 -10.38 -1.74
CA SER A 615 1.08 -10.21 -2.31
C SER A 615 1.12 -10.25 -3.84
N CYS A 616 2.08 -9.57 -4.47
CA CYS A 616 2.33 -9.68 -5.91
C CYS A 616 2.66 -11.10 -6.32
N ALA A 617 3.58 -11.77 -5.62
CA ALA A 617 3.95 -13.16 -5.89
C ALA A 617 2.72 -14.09 -5.81
N LYS A 618 1.88 -13.93 -4.77
CA LYS A 618 0.69 -14.76 -4.59
C LYS A 618 -0.40 -14.49 -5.63
N ILE A 619 -0.58 -13.25 -6.09
CA ILE A 619 -1.47 -12.93 -7.22
C ILE A 619 -0.92 -13.55 -8.52
N ARG A 620 0.39 -13.46 -8.74
CA ARG A 620 1.11 -13.96 -9.93
C ARG A 620 1.12 -15.49 -10.10
N GLU A 621 0.83 -16.25 -9.04
CA GLU A 621 0.54 -17.69 -9.17
C GLU A 621 -0.69 -17.97 -10.07
N TYR A 622 -1.69 -17.08 -10.02
CA TYR A 622 -2.99 -17.26 -10.69
C TYR A 622 -3.18 -16.34 -11.89
N ASP A 623 -2.81 -15.05 -11.79
CA ASP A 623 -2.89 -14.04 -12.86
C ASP A 623 -1.49 -13.50 -13.20
N LYS A 624 -1.00 -13.92 -14.37
CA LYS A 624 0.34 -13.58 -14.87
C LYS A 624 0.37 -12.34 -15.78
N SER A 625 -0.79 -11.71 -16.01
CA SER A 625 -1.01 -10.85 -17.19
C SER A 625 -1.57 -9.47 -16.87
N ARG A 626 -2.39 -9.29 -15.82
CA ARG A 626 -2.79 -7.93 -15.39
C ARG A 626 -1.67 -7.24 -14.65
N VAL A 627 -1.55 -5.93 -14.83
CA VAL A 627 -0.73 -5.10 -13.94
C VAL A 627 -1.29 -5.10 -12.52
N ILE A 628 -0.39 -5.03 -11.54
CA ILE A 628 -0.69 -4.89 -10.12
C ILE A 628 -0.17 -3.52 -9.66
N THR A 629 -1.00 -2.79 -8.92
CA THR A 629 -0.62 -1.54 -8.25
C THR A 629 -0.77 -1.69 -6.73
N SER A 630 -0.07 -0.86 -5.95
CA SER A 630 -0.19 -0.92 -4.49
C SER A 630 -1.54 -0.38 -4.00
N GLY A 631 -1.94 0.79 -4.51
CA GLY A 631 -3.04 1.61 -3.99
C GLY A 631 -2.59 2.67 -2.97
N ASP A 632 -1.28 2.89 -2.85
CA ASP A 632 -0.67 3.87 -1.95
C ASP A 632 -1.10 5.32 -2.23
N SER A 633 -1.08 6.13 -1.15
CA SER A 633 -1.20 7.59 -1.20
C SER A 633 0.12 8.24 -1.64
N MET A 634 0.15 9.55 -1.84
CA MET A 634 1.41 10.26 -2.10
C MET A 634 2.40 10.07 -0.95
N MET A 635 3.66 9.75 -1.26
CA MET A 635 4.73 9.68 -0.26
C MET A 635 4.87 11.02 0.49
N ARG A 636 4.90 10.96 1.83
CA ARG A 636 5.14 12.12 2.69
C ARG A 636 6.41 12.86 2.31
N SER A 637 6.44 14.16 2.60
CA SER A 637 7.63 15.01 2.48
C SER A 637 8.82 14.56 3.35
N ALA A 638 8.65 13.63 4.29
CA ALA A 638 9.66 13.16 5.24
C ALA A 638 9.72 11.62 5.38
N GLN A 639 9.16 10.83 4.45
CA GLN A 639 9.02 9.38 4.65
C GLN A 639 10.37 8.67 4.78
N TRP A 640 11.41 9.10 4.06
CA TRP A 640 12.74 8.50 4.21
C TRP A 640 13.31 8.78 5.60
N HIS A 641 13.19 10.02 6.11
CA HIS A 641 13.59 10.35 7.48
C HIS A 641 12.80 9.54 8.53
N LEU A 642 11.49 9.38 8.38
CA LEU A 642 10.66 8.54 9.26
C LEU A 642 11.17 7.09 9.31
N LEU A 643 11.36 6.44 8.15
CA LEU A 643 11.92 5.08 8.05
C LEU A 643 13.31 4.98 8.69
N GLN A 644 14.15 5.99 8.46
CA GLN A 644 15.49 6.07 9.02
C GLN A 644 15.46 6.23 10.55
N GLY A 645 14.47 6.93 11.10
CA GLY A 645 14.23 7.04 12.54
C GLY A 645 13.80 5.70 13.15
N VAL A 646 12.87 5.00 12.51
CA VAL A 646 12.43 3.64 12.91
C VAL A 646 13.63 2.67 12.94
N LEU A 647 14.43 2.62 11.88
CA LEU A 647 15.60 1.73 11.78
C LEU A 647 16.66 1.99 12.86
N LYS A 648 16.85 3.25 13.26
CA LYS A 648 17.81 3.68 14.29
C LYS A 648 17.25 3.59 15.71
N GLY A 649 15.96 3.31 15.86
CA GLY A 649 15.28 3.21 17.13
C GLY A 649 14.96 4.56 17.81
N PHE A 650 14.71 5.62 17.03
CA PHE A 650 14.45 6.97 17.54
C PHE A 650 13.09 7.09 18.24
N SER A 651 13.06 7.79 19.38
CA SER A 651 11.85 7.93 20.22
C SER A 651 10.89 9.06 19.85
N GLN A 652 11.11 9.68 18.69
CA GLN A 652 10.26 10.70 18.10
C GLN A 652 10.33 10.53 16.58
N CYS A 653 9.29 10.94 15.86
CA CYS A 653 9.28 10.84 14.40
C CYS A 653 10.24 11.89 13.81
N ASP A 654 11.15 11.44 12.94
CA ASP A 654 12.06 12.32 12.21
C ASP A 654 11.31 12.95 11.02
N TRP A 655 10.70 14.10 11.28
CA TRP A 655 9.91 14.86 10.30
C TRP A 655 10.75 15.81 9.42
N ASN A 656 12.07 15.63 9.34
CA ASN A 656 12.91 16.40 8.43
C ASN A 656 12.52 16.13 6.97
N THR A 657 12.42 17.19 6.16
CA THR A 657 12.00 17.05 4.75
C THR A 657 13.07 16.33 3.94
N ASP A 658 12.67 15.25 3.26
CA ASP A 658 13.46 14.46 2.34
C ASP A 658 13.97 15.31 1.17
N ASN A 659 15.23 15.10 0.78
CA ASN A 659 15.72 15.60 -0.51
C ASN A 659 15.29 14.69 -1.68
N PHE A 660 15.48 15.14 -2.91
CA PHE A 660 15.06 14.40 -4.11
C PHE A 660 15.56 12.94 -4.18
N GLU A 661 16.79 12.65 -3.75
CA GLU A 661 17.33 11.27 -3.74
C GLU A 661 16.67 10.40 -2.67
N GLU A 662 16.35 10.99 -1.52
CA GLU A 662 15.72 10.32 -0.37
C GLU A 662 14.25 9.99 -0.66
N ARG A 663 13.52 10.97 -1.23
CA ARG A 663 12.14 10.77 -1.74
C ARG A 663 12.09 9.64 -2.76
N LEU A 664 13.05 9.62 -3.70
CA LEU A 664 13.15 8.60 -4.75
C LEU A 664 13.51 7.22 -4.19
N LYS A 665 14.30 7.12 -3.10
CA LYS A 665 14.57 5.87 -2.37
C LYS A 665 13.32 5.34 -1.66
N ALA A 666 12.56 6.19 -0.98
CA ALA A 666 11.31 5.80 -0.34
C ALA A 666 10.27 5.33 -1.39
N LEU A 667 10.13 6.08 -2.49
CA LEU A 667 9.23 5.74 -3.59
C LEU A 667 9.62 4.43 -4.30
N TRP A 668 10.92 4.22 -4.57
CA TRP A 668 11.41 2.96 -5.15
C TRP A 668 11.16 1.78 -4.21
N LEU A 669 11.48 1.92 -2.92
CA LEU A 669 11.36 0.82 -1.95
C LEU A 669 9.95 0.24 -1.94
N VAL A 670 8.93 1.10 -1.82
CA VAL A 670 7.54 0.64 -1.74
C VAL A 670 7.00 0.15 -3.10
N ASN A 671 7.61 0.54 -4.22
CA ASN A 671 7.16 0.16 -5.57
C ASN A 671 8.01 -0.91 -6.28
N GLU A 672 9.10 -1.41 -5.70
CA GLU A 672 10.05 -2.31 -6.39
C GLU A 672 9.35 -3.50 -7.07
N HIS A 673 8.46 -4.19 -6.34
CA HIS A 673 7.72 -5.37 -6.79
C HIS A 673 6.34 -5.07 -7.41
N ILE A 674 6.00 -3.78 -7.57
CA ILE A 674 4.72 -3.28 -8.10
C ILE A 674 4.88 -2.93 -9.60
N ASP A 675 3.89 -3.24 -10.45
CA ASP A 675 3.99 -2.96 -11.90
C ASP A 675 3.75 -1.47 -12.24
N VAL A 676 2.92 -0.78 -11.44
CA VAL A 676 2.42 0.58 -11.67
C VAL A 676 2.42 1.36 -10.35
N ILE A 677 3.12 2.50 -10.31
CA ILE A 677 3.22 3.35 -9.11
C ILE A 677 1.86 3.97 -8.83
N SER A 678 1.28 3.67 -7.66
CA SER A 678 0.13 4.41 -7.13
C SER A 678 0.59 5.69 -6.46
N THR A 679 -0.22 6.72 -6.58
CA THR A 679 -0.25 7.87 -5.69
C THR A 679 -1.69 8.32 -5.54
N HIS A 680 -2.09 8.84 -4.37
CA HIS A 680 -3.31 9.62 -4.22
C HIS A 680 -2.92 11.04 -3.89
N THR A 681 -3.53 12.01 -4.57
CA THR A 681 -3.04 13.38 -4.56
C THR A 681 -4.17 14.39 -4.41
N TYR A 682 -4.07 15.22 -3.38
CA TYR A 682 -5.02 16.28 -3.06
C TYR A 682 -4.27 17.61 -2.99
N SER A 683 -4.77 18.66 -3.64
CA SER A 683 -4.15 20.01 -3.66
C SER A 683 -2.71 20.11 -4.23
N VAL A 684 -2.12 19.01 -4.70
CA VAL A 684 -0.75 18.93 -5.26
C VAL A 684 -0.60 19.88 -6.47
N GLY A 685 0.56 20.54 -6.61
CA GLY A 685 0.78 21.56 -7.66
C GLY A 685 0.05 22.90 -7.46
N ILE A 686 -1.02 22.96 -6.66
CA ILE A 686 -1.76 24.21 -6.43
C ILE A 686 -1.08 25.04 -5.34
N SER A 687 -0.48 26.15 -5.77
CA SER A 687 0.23 27.07 -4.88
C SER A 687 -0.66 27.58 -3.75
N GLY A 688 -0.18 27.43 -2.51
CA GLY A 688 -0.87 27.88 -1.30
C GLY A 688 -1.93 26.93 -0.71
N LEU A 689 -2.21 25.77 -1.33
CA LEU A 689 -3.19 24.80 -0.81
C LEU A 689 -2.60 23.48 -0.29
N SER A 690 -1.33 23.19 -0.56
CA SER A 690 -0.64 21.99 -0.08
C SER A 690 0.67 22.35 0.64
N ASN A 691 0.76 22.01 1.92
CA ASN A 691 2.01 22.10 2.68
C ASN A 691 2.82 20.79 2.64
N ASP A 692 2.18 19.68 2.29
CA ASP A 692 2.78 18.33 2.41
C ASP A 692 3.43 17.85 1.10
N SER A 693 3.08 18.43 -0.04
CA SER A 693 3.75 18.19 -1.33
C SER A 693 5.00 19.07 -1.50
N VAL A 694 5.97 18.89 -0.59
CA VAL A 694 7.26 19.60 -0.57
C VAL A 694 8.45 18.63 -0.49
N TYR A 695 9.61 19.07 -0.99
CA TYR A 695 10.89 18.35 -0.89
C TYR A 695 12.07 19.33 -0.81
N ILE A 696 13.26 18.86 -0.44
CA ILE A 696 14.50 19.64 -0.53
C ILE A 696 15.15 19.45 -1.91
N ASP A 697 15.36 20.55 -2.62
CA ASP A 697 15.93 20.54 -3.97
C ASP A 697 17.48 20.61 -4.02
N GLN A 698 18.02 20.71 -5.24
CA GLN A 698 19.47 20.69 -5.50
C GLN A 698 20.21 21.95 -5.00
N ASP A 699 19.50 23.05 -4.79
CA ASP A 699 20.02 24.29 -4.18
C ASP A 699 19.74 24.34 -2.67
N ASN A 700 19.36 23.20 -2.07
CA ASN A 700 18.99 23.03 -0.66
C ASN A 700 17.82 23.94 -0.25
N SER A 701 16.89 24.20 -1.17
CA SER A 701 15.68 24.99 -0.91
C SER A 701 14.46 24.08 -0.71
N LEU A 702 13.51 24.52 0.12
CA LEU A 702 12.23 23.84 0.32
C LEU A 702 11.28 24.21 -0.82
N THR A 703 10.96 23.24 -1.67
CA THR A 703 10.25 23.47 -2.94
C THR A 703 8.97 22.64 -3.01
N GLN A 704 7.84 23.29 -3.34
CA GLN A 704 6.57 22.62 -3.63
C GLN A 704 6.64 21.90 -4.98
N PHE A 705 5.99 20.74 -5.08
CA PHE A 705 5.95 19.95 -6.32
C PHE A 705 4.53 19.69 -6.85
N GLY A 706 4.43 19.46 -8.16
CA GLY A 706 3.22 19.08 -8.88
C GLY A 706 3.36 17.70 -9.52
N PHE A 707 2.51 17.39 -10.52
CA PHE A 707 2.64 16.14 -11.29
C PHE A 707 3.94 16.07 -12.11
N ASN A 708 4.57 17.22 -12.39
CA ASN A 708 5.88 17.31 -13.04
C ASN A 708 6.97 16.50 -12.32
N LEU A 709 7.00 16.51 -10.98
CA LEU A 709 7.96 15.74 -10.19
C LEU A 709 7.57 14.25 -10.17
N LEU A 710 6.29 13.95 -9.95
CA LEU A 710 5.79 12.58 -9.88
C LEU A 710 6.01 11.82 -11.20
N MET A 711 5.77 12.46 -12.34
CA MET A 711 6.05 11.89 -13.67
C MET A 711 7.57 11.73 -13.92
N LYS A 712 8.40 12.68 -13.48
CA LYS A 712 9.87 12.57 -13.56
C LYS A 712 10.40 11.41 -12.73
N GLU A 713 9.90 11.22 -11.50
CA GLU A 713 10.27 10.11 -10.63
C GLU A 713 9.83 8.77 -11.22
N ALA A 714 8.57 8.66 -11.67
CA ALA A 714 8.04 7.47 -12.33
C ALA A 714 8.85 7.07 -13.58
N HIS A 715 9.24 8.05 -14.40
CA HIS A 715 10.12 7.85 -15.55
C HIS A 715 11.52 7.34 -15.14
N ILE A 716 12.15 7.91 -14.10
CA ILE A 716 13.44 7.42 -13.58
C ILE A 716 13.33 5.98 -13.07
N LEU A 717 12.23 5.65 -12.39
CA LEU A 717 11.95 4.29 -11.91
C LEU A 717 11.45 3.34 -13.00
N SER A 718 11.26 3.82 -14.24
CA SER A 718 10.75 3.07 -15.40
C SER A 718 9.40 2.36 -15.17
N LYS A 719 8.56 2.90 -14.28
CA LYS A 719 7.22 2.39 -13.94
C LYS A 719 6.16 3.45 -14.27
N PRO A 720 4.96 3.08 -14.77
CA PRO A 720 3.91 4.05 -15.04
C PRO A 720 3.36 4.68 -13.76
N LEU A 721 2.96 5.95 -13.84
CA LEU A 721 2.26 6.64 -12.76
C LEU A 721 0.74 6.47 -12.89
N TYR A 722 0.10 6.17 -11.76
CA TYR A 722 -1.34 6.05 -11.60
C TYR A 722 -1.81 6.89 -10.41
N ASN A 723 -2.78 7.77 -10.62
CA ASN A 723 -3.34 8.63 -9.58
C ASN A 723 -4.68 8.04 -9.09
N GLY A 724 -4.64 7.23 -8.03
CA GLY A 724 -5.74 6.36 -7.62
C GLY A 724 -6.93 7.05 -6.92
N ALA A 725 -6.71 8.19 -6.27
CA ALA A 725 -7.75 9.04 -5.68
C ALA A 725 -7.27 10.49 -5.63
N SER A 726 -8.12 11.44 -6.04
CA SER A 726 -7.64 12.79 -6.28
C SER A 726 -8.75 13.85 -6.38
N VAL A 727 -8.49 15.05 -5.83
CA VAL A 727 -9.30 16.28 -5.92
C VAL A 727 -8.38 17.50 -5.83
N GLY A 728 -8.64 18.58 -6.58
CA GLY A 728 -7.86 19.81 -6.51
C GLY A 728 -8.05 20.59 -5.21
N THR A 729 -9.25 20.55 -4.63
CA THR A 729 -9.51 20.88 -3.21
C THR A 729 -10.86 20.32 -2.76
N LEU A 730 -10.94 19.85 -1.52
CA LEU A 730 -12.18 19.44 -0.86
C LEU A 730 -12.90 20.61 -0.15
N ASP A 731 -12.24 21.76 0.02
CA ASP A 731 -12.81 22.91 0.72
C ASP A 731 -13.81 23.69 -0.16
N THR A 732 -15.09 23.34 -0.02
CA THR A 732 -16.23 24.00 -0.68
C THR A 732 -16.48 25.44 -0.24
N SER A 733 -15.83 25.93 0.83
CA SER A 733 -15.96 27.32 1.27
C SER A 733 -15.12 28.30 0.43
N LEU A 734 -14.15 27.78 -0.35
CA LEU A 734 -13.33 28.57 -1.24
C LEU A 734 -14.16 29.20 -2.36
N VAL A 735 -14.11 30.54 -2.45
CA VAL A 735 -14.82 31.34 -3.47
C VAL A 735 -14.45 30.93 -4.90
N ASN A 736 -13.25 30.35 -5.09
CA ASN A 736 -12.72 29.84 -6.34
C ASN A 736 -12.63 28.30 -6.39
N TYR A 737 -13.40 27.56 -5.57
CA TYR A 737 -13.42 26.09 -5.51
C TYR A 737 -13.41 25.41 -6.90
N THR A 738 -14.27 25.86 -7.81
CA THR A 738 -14.34 25.30 -9.18
C THR A 738 -13.08 25.60 -10.00
N GLU A 739 -12.54 26.82 -9.90
CA GLU A 739 -11.32 27.22 -10.62
C GLU A 739 -10.09 26.44 -10.13
N VAL A 740 -9.97 26.21 -8.81
CA VAL A 740 -8.93 25.35 -8.23
C VAL A 740 -9.01 23.93 -8.79
N ASN A 741 -10.20 23.34 -8.80
CA ASN A 741 -10.38 21.97 -9.29
C ASN A 741 -10.18 21.85 -10.82
N LEU A 742 -10.51 22.89 -11.60
CA LEU A 742 -10.21 22.93 -13.03
C LEU A 742 -8.70 23.10 -13.30
N ASN A 743 -8.02 24.04 -12.62
CA ASN A 743 -6.57 24.21 -12.75
C ASN A 743 -5.79 22.95 -12.35
N TYR A 744 -6.31 22.19 -11.39
CA TYR A 744 -5.75 20.90 -11.00
C TYR A 744 -5.93 19.81 -12.08
N LEU A 745 -7.03 19.84 -12.83
CA LEU A 745 -7.20 19.00 -14.02
C LEU A 745 -6.27 19.43 -15.16
N GLU A 746 -5.96 20.73 -15.30
CA GLU A 746 -4.93 21.19 -16.25
C GLU A 746 -3.54 20.66 -15.88
N GLU A 747 -3.14 20.66 -14.61
CA GLU A 747 -1.88 20.03 -14.15
C GLU A 747 -1.80 18.53 -14.51
N ILE A 748 -2.90 17.78 -14.44
CA ILE A 748 -2.99 16.37 -14.89
C ILE A 748 -2.83 16.28 -16.42
N VAL A 749 -3.49 17.16 -17.17
CA VAL A 749 -3.49 17.19 -18.65
C VAL A 749 -2.14 17.62 -19.21
N GLU A 750 -1.49 18.67 -18.67
CA GLU A 750 -0.20 19.16 -19.16
C GLU A 750 0.93 18.16 -18.90
N ASN A 751 0.95 17.53 -17.71
CA ASN A 751 1.99 16.56 -17.34
C ASN A 751 1.75 15.14 -17.90
N GLY A 752 0.59 14.86 -18.52
CA GLY A 752 0.33 13.60 -19.24
C GLY A 752 0.12 12.38 -18.35
N VAL A 753 -0.49 12.56 -17.16
CA VAL A 753 -0.72 11.47 -16.20
C VAL A 753 -1.71 10.46 -16.79
N GLN A 754 -1.24 9.24 -17.08
CA GLN A 754 -1.97 8.30 -17.94
C GLN A 754 -3.31 7.79 -17.37
N LEU A 755 -3.40 7.59 -16.06
CA LEU A 755 -4.65 7.15 -15.45
C LEU A 755 -4.88 7.89 -14.14
N THR A 756 -6.03 8.55 -14.03
CA THR A 756 -6.50 9.19 -12.80
C THR A 756 -7.92 8.76 -12.47
N HIS A 757 -8.20 8.44 -11.21
CA HIS A 757 -9.55 8.28 -10.69
C HIS A 757 -9.86 9.41 -9.70
N TRP A 758 -10.65 10.39 -10.14
CA TRP A 758 -11.15 11.49 -9.32
C TRP A 758 -11.98 10.98 -8.13
N TRP A 759 -11.89 11.66 -6.98
CA TRP A 759 -12.67 11.33 -5.80
C TRP A 759 -13.87 12.29 -5.66
N THR A 760 -15.13 11.84 -5.68
CA THR A 760 -15.63 10.49 -5.99
C THR A 760 -16.99 10.62 -6.70
N PHE A 761 -17.32 9.66 -7.56
CA PHE A 761 -18.57 9.67 -8.31
C PHE A 761 -19.69 9.09 -7.45
N ARG A 762 -20.65 9.95 -7.10
CA ARG A 762 -21.99 9.60 -6.63
C ARG A 762 -22.05 8.47 -5.60
N SER A 763 -21.66 8.75 -4.35
CA SER A 763 -22.07 7.91 -3.23
C SER A 763 -23.56 8.14 -2.94
N ASP A 764 -24.42 7.13 -3.11
CA ASP A 764 -25.85 7.22 -2.77
C ASP A 764 -26.12 6.88 -1.29
N ARG A 765 -25.06 6.89 -0.46
CA ARG A 765 -25.12 6.61 0.99
C ARG A 765 -25.85 7.72 1.73
N THR A 766 -26.58 7.33 2.78
CA THR A 766 -27.42 8.23 3.56
C THR A 766 -26.59 9.32 4.25
N GLY A 767 -26.79 10.58 3.85
CA GLY A 767 -26.07 11.74 4.38
C GLY A 767 -24.79 12.13 3.61
N TYR A 768 -24.45 11.42 2.54
CA TYR A 768 -23.24 11.65 1.72
C TYR A 768 -23.54 12.43 0.42
N ASP A 769 -24.44 13.40 0.49
CA ASP A 769 -24.94 14.16 -0.67
C ASP A 769 -24.07 15.36 -1.09
N ASP A 770 -22.94 15.65 -0.41
CA ASP A 770 -22.13 16.84 -0.77
C ASP A 770 -21.34 16.65 -2.08
N PRO A 771 -21.39 17.63 -3.00
CA PRO A 771 -20.92 17.45 -4.38
C PRO A 771 -19.38 17.47 -4.53
N ALA A 772 -18.64 17.71 -3.46
CA ALA A 772 -17.19 17.88 -3.48
C ALA A 772 -16.43 16.70 -2.89
N SER A 773 -16.96 16.10 -1.83
CA SER A 773 -16.31 15.02 -1.08
C SER A 773 -16.87 13.65 -1.44
N TRP A 774 -18.14 13.57 -1.87
CA TRP A 774 -18.87 12.30 -2.03
C TRP A 774 -19.74 12.19 -3.28
N ARG A 775 -20.12 13.30 -3.91
CA ARG A 775 -21.12 13.33 -4.99
C ARG A 775 -20.73 14.18 -6.22
N CYS A 776 -19.57 13.92 -6.82
CA CYS A 776 -19.22 14.54 -8.11
C CYS A 776 -19.97 13.81 -9.25
N ASP A 777 -21.25 14.12 -9.45
CA ASP A 777 -22.14 13.49 -10.46
C ASP A 777 -22.70 14.46 -11.52
N SER A 778 -22.42 15.76 -11.36
CA SER A 778 -22.98 16.84 -12.18
C SER A 778 -22.25 18.18 -11.94
N GLY A 779 -22.49 19.17 -12.81
CA GLY A 779 -21.98 20.54 -12.64
C GLY A 779 -20.57 20.78 -13.18
N ALA A 780 -20.04 21.99 -12.97
CA ALA A 780 -18.88 22.50 -13.71
C ALA A 780 -17.58 21.70 -13.51
N VAL A 781 -17.36 21.09 -12.34
CA VAL A 781 -16.21 20.20 -12.12
C VAL A 781 -16.38 18.87 -12.87
N TYR A 782 -17.59 18.30 -12.88
CA TYR A 782 -17.91 17.07 -13.61
C TYR A 782 -17.72 17.23 -15.12
N GLU A 783 -18.26 18.30 -15.71
CA GLU A 783 -18.05 18.64 -17.13
C GLU A 783 -16.56 18.89 -17.42
N GLY A 784 -15.83 19.50 -16.47
CA GLY A 784 -14.38 19.70 -16.54
C GLY A 784 -13.59 18.39 -16.60
N ILE A 785 -14.00 17.37 -15.84
CA ILE A 785 -13.36 16.03 -15.86
C ILE A 785 -13.57 15.36 -17.23
N ILE A 786 -14.76 15.49 -17.83
CA ILE A 786 -15.05 14.99 -19.19
C ILE A 786 -14.12 15.67 -20.21
N ASP A 787 -14.02 17.00 -20.18
CA ASP A 787 -13.18 17.75 -21.12
C ASP A 787 -11.67 17.47 -20.91
N ALA A 788 -11.24 17.40 -19.65
CA ALA A 788 -9.85 17.08 -19.30
C ALA A 788 -9.46 15.66 -19.76
N SER A 789 -10.31 14.64 -19.55
CA SER A 789 -10.01 13.30 -20.06
C SER A 789 -9.96 13.26 -21.59
N ARG A 790 -10.78 14.05 -22.29
CA ARG A 790 -10.74 14.19 -23.75
C ARG A 790 -9.43 14.85 -24.20
N ARG A 791 -9.04 15.95 -23.57
CA ARG A 791 -7.84 16.73 -23.91
C ARG A 791 -6.54 16.00 -23.58
N LEU A 792 -6.49 15.24 -22.49
CA LEU A 792 -5.38 14.34 -22.16
C LEU A 792 -5.11 13.35 -23.33
N LYS A 793 -6.17 12.71 -23.85
CA LYS A 793 -6.12 11.79 -25.01
C LYS A 793 -5.66 12.52 -26.28
N GLU A 794 -6.14 13.73 -26.53
CA GLU A 794 -5.77 14.54 -27.71
C GLU A 794 -4.33 15.08 -27.68
N LEU A 795 -3.79 15.39 -26.49
CA LEU A 795 -2.47 15.98 -26.31
C LEU A 795 -1.34 14.94 -26.25
N HIS A 796 -1.58 13.80 -25.59
CA HIS A 796 -0.54 12.79 -25.35
C HIS A 796 -0.78 11.45 -26.06
N GLY A 797 -1.99 11.20 -26.57
CA GLY A 797 -2.32 10.08 -27.45
C GLY A 797 -1.84 10.26 -28.90
N ILE A 798 -0.67 10.86 -29.10
CA ILE A 798 -0.12 11.17 -30.42
C ILE A 798 0.75 10.01 -30.92
N ASN A 799 0.46 9.55 -32.13
CA ASN A 799 1.22 8.52 -32.83
C ASN A 799 1.82 9.08 -34.13
N ASP A 800 3.13 9.38 -34.14
CA ASP A 800 3.85 9.86 -35.33
C ASP A 800 3.83 8.85 -36.50
N ALA A 801 3.49 7.58 -36.23
CA ALA A 801 3.30 6.51 -37.22
C ALA A 801 1.81 6.21 -37.54
N GLN A 802 0.85 7.05 -37.15
CA GLN A 802 -0.58 6.78 -37.37
C GLN A 802 -0.91 6.49 -38.85
N VAL A 803 -0.36 7.28 -39.78
CA VAL A 803 -0.61 7.11 -41.23
C VAL A 803 0.12 5.91 -41.85
N ASP A 804 0.96 5.20 -41.07
CA ASP A 804 1.65 3.98 -41.49
C ASP A 804 0.88 2.70 -41.17
N ASN A 805 -0.17 2.80 -40.32
CA ASN A 805 -1.01 1.68 -39.88
C ASN A 805 -2.11 1.39 -40.90
N THR A 806 -1.76 0.90 -42.09
CA THR A 806 -2.71 0.73 -43.19
C THR A 806 -3.38 -0.64 -43.27
N ASN A 807 -2.72 -1.73 -42.85
CA ASN A 807 -3.26 -3.10 -42.82
C ASN A 807 -3.94 -3.57 -44.15
N ASN A 808 -3.46 -3.12 -45.31
CA ASN A 808 -4.06 -3.42 -46.61
C ASN A 808 -3.99 -4.91 -47.00
N PHE A 809 -2.99 -5.65 -46.50
CA PHE A 809 -2.81 -7.05 -46.89
C PHE A 809 -3.73 -8.02 -46.12
N TRP A 810 -3.95 -7.75 -44.83
CA TRP A 810 -4.51 -8.73 -43.91
C TRP A 810 -6.03 -8.65 -43.81
N ASN A 811 -6.72 -9.40 -44.69
CA ASN A 811 -8.17 -9.61 -44.64
C ASN A 811 -8.67 -10.07 -43.25
N ASP A 812 -7.83 -10.77 -42.49
CA ASP A 812 -8.00 -10.97 -41.06
C ASP A 812 -7.03 -10.08 -40.28
N PRO A 813 -7.50 -8.98 -39.64
CA PRO A 813 -6.65 -8.10 -38.84
C PRO A 813 -6.13 -8.77 -37.55
N TYR A 814 -6.46 -10.05 -37.31
CA TYR A 814 -5.98 -10.86 -36.20
C TYR A 814 -5.04 -12.01 -36.61
N PHE A 815 -4.73 -12.18 -37.91
CA PHE A 815 -3.79 -13.20 -38.37
C PHE A 815 -2.42 -13.04 -37.71
N GLU A 816 -1.97 -14.04 -36.97
CA GLU A 816 -0.74 -14.00 -36.17
C GLU A 816 0.48 -14.38 -37.02
N VAL A 817 1.21 -13.36 -37.48
CA VAL A 817 2.48 -13.54 -38.20
C VAL A 817 3.63 -13.86 -37.25
N VAL A 818 3.62 -13.26 -36.05
CA VAL A 818 4.67 -13.37 -35.02
C VAL A 818 4.03 -13.89 -33.74
N LYS A 819 4.46 -15.07 -33.29
CA LYS A 819 4.03 -15.65 -32.01
C LYS A 819 4.78 -14.99 -30.87
N GLU A 820 4.10 -14.74 -29.75
CA GLU A 820 4.74 -14.12 -28.58
C GLU A 820 5.89 -14.96 -27.98
N SER A 821 5.83 -16.29 -28.10
CA SER A 821 6.91 -17.21 -27.71
C SER A 821 8.21 -17.04 -28.48
N ASP A 822 8.16 -16.42 -29.65
CA ASP A 822 9.26 -16.37 -30.61
C ASP A 822 9.98 -15.00 -30.53
N ILE A 823 9.53 -14.10 -29.65
CA ILE A 823 10.10 -12.77 -29.42
C ILE A 823 11.28 -12.85 -28.44
N VAL A 824 12.42 -12.28 -28.81
CA VAL A 824 13.62 -12.24 -27.94
C VAL A 824 14.35 -10.90 -28.01
N ASN A 825 14.95 -10.45 -26.90
CA ASN A 825 15.52 -9.11 -26.76
C ASN A 825 16.74 -8.77 -27.64
N GLY A 826 17.23 -9.70 -28.47
CA GLY A 826 18.33 -9.47 -29.42
C GLY A 826 19.75 -9.40 -28.86
N GLN A 827 19.95 -9.23 -27.55
CA GLN A 827 21.30 -9.01 -26.98
C GLN A 827 22.29 -10.13 -27.31
N ASP A 828 21.85 -11.39 -27.30
CA ASP A 828 22.72 -12.54 -27.58
C ASP A 828 23.06 -12.66 -29.08
N PHE A 829 22.17 -12.20 -29.97
CA PHE A 829 22.50 -12.05 -31.39
C PHE A 829 23.64 -11.03 -31.56
N LEU A 830 23.56 -9.87 -30.91
CA LEU A 830 24.60 -8.83 -30.95
C LEU A 830 25.94 -9.32 -30.37
N LYS A 831 25.91 -10.07 -29.26
CA LYS A 831 27.10 -10.74 -28.70
C LYS A 831 27.75 -11.66 -29.74
N SER A 832 26.95 -12.49 -30.42
CA SER A 832 27.42 -13.42 -31.47
C SER A 832 28.00 -12.71 -32.70
N LEU A 833 27.38 -11.62 -33.16
CA LEU A 833 27.86 -10.76 -34.24
C LEU A 833 29.22 -10.14 -33.87
N SER A 834 29.35 -9.61 -32.65
CA SER A 834 30.62 -9.05 -32.16
C SER A 834 31.73 -10.10 -32.12
N PHE A 835 31.42 -11.34 -31.75
CA PHE A 835 32.37 -12.46 -31.72
C PHE A 835 32.79 -12.89 -33.12
N LYS A 836 31.83 -13.02 -34.05
CA LYS A 836 32.09 -13.34 -35.46
C LYS A 836 33.00 -12.29 -36.11
N ASN A 837 32.74 -11.00 -35.87
CA ASN A 837 33.56 -9.91 -36.38
C ASN A 837 34.97 -9.88 -35.76
N LYS A 838 35.11 -10.17 -34.46
CA LYS A 838 36.43 -10.37 -33.81
C LYS A 838 37.20 -11.55 -34.43
N MET A 839 36.54 -12.67 -34.70
CA MET A 839 37.15 -13.85 -35.33
C MET A 839 37.56 -13.61 -36.79
N ILE A 840 36.75 -12.89 -37.57
CA ILE A 840 37.10 -12.48 -38.94
C ILE A 840 38.32 -11.56 -38.93
N ASN A 841 38.37 -10.57 -38.03
CA ASN A 841 39.52 -9.68 -37.88
C ASN A 841 40.79 -10.45 -37.45
N PHE A 842 40.69 -11.42 -36.54
CA PHE A 842 41.79 -12.32 -36.21
C PHE A 842 42.26 -13.15 -37.41
N GLY A 843 41.34 -13.65 -38.24
CA GLY A 843 41.66 -14.36 -39.47
C GLY A 843 42.39 -13.49 -40.50
N ILE A 844 41.92 -12.25 -40.70
CA ILE A 844 42.57 -11.27 -41.58
C ILE A 844 43.98 -10.94 -41.06
N ILE A 845 44.14 -10.67 -39.76
CA ILE A 845 45.45 -10.44 -39.13
C ILE A 845 46.39 -11.64 -39.35
N ALA A 846 45.91 -12.87 -39.15
CA ALA A 846 46.69 -14.08 -39.37
C ALA A 846 47.13 -14.23 -40.84
N VAL A 847 46.23 -14.00 -41.81
CA VAL A 847 46.55 -14.01 -43.25
C VAL A 847 47.55 -12.91 -43.61
N THR A 848 47.40 -11.70 -43.07
CA THR A 848 48.35 -10.58 -43.28
C THR A 848 49.72 -10.89 -42.69
N LEU A 849 49.79 -11.50 -41.49
CA LEU A 849 51.05 -11.94 -40.88
C LEU A 849 51.73 -13.05 -41.69
N VAL A 850 50.98 -14.02 -42.22
CA VAL A 850 51.50 -15.07 -43.11
C VAL A 850 52.01 -14.46 -44.42
N ALA A 851 51.26 -13.54 -45.04
CA ALA A 851 51.69 -12.84 -46.24
C ALA A 851 52.97 -12.01 -46.00
N ALA A 852 53.06 -11.29 -44.89
CA ALA A 852 54.26 -10.55 -44.49
C ALA A 852 55.44 -11.48 -44.24
N ALA A 853 55.24 -12.62 -43.56
CA ALA A 853 56.28 -13.63 -43.35
C ALA A 853 56.77 -14.23 -44.68
N ILE A 854 55.89 -14.51 -45.63
CA ILE A 854 56.25 -14.99 -46.98
C ILE A 854 57.05 -13.92 -47.74
N VAL A 855 56.66 -12.64 -47.68
CA VAL A 855 57.43 -11.54 -48.29
C VAL A 855 58.82 -11.41 -47.66
N VAL A 856 58.94 -11.50 -46.34
CA VAL A 856 60.24 -11.53 -45.63
C VAL A 856 61.06 -12.76 -46.04
N LEU A 857 60.45 -13.93 -46.22
CA LEU A 857 61.11 -15.15 -46.68
C LEU A 857 61.65 -15.00 -48.12
N ILE A 858 60.87 -14.38 -49.01
CA ILE A 858 61.27 -14.09 -50.40
C ILE A 858 62.39 -13.05 -50.46
N ILE A 859 62.37 -12.04 -49.58
CA ILE A 859 63.43 -11.02 -49.49
C ILE A 859 64.73 -11.65 -48.95
N THR A 860 64.65 -12.42 -47.86
CA THR A 860 65.83 -13.09 -47.27
C THR A 860 66.43 -14.14 -48.20
N THR A 861 65.63 -14.96 -48.89
CA THR A 861 66.15 -15.90 -49.91
C THR A 861 66.80 -15.17 -51.09
N LYS A 862 66.23 -14.07 -51.59
CA LYS A 862 66.89 -13.23 -52.62
C LYS A 862 68.21 -12.62 -52.14
N ILE A 863 68.32 -12.24 -50.86
CA ILE A 863 69.56 -11.71 -50.27
C ILE A 863 70.63 -12.81 -50.14
N THR A 864 70.25 -14.02 -49.69
CA THR A 864 71.19 -15.15 -49.56
C THR A 864 71.71 -15.64 -50.92
N VAL A 865 70.84 -15.77 -51.93
CA VAL A 865 71.26 -16.15 -53.28
C VAL A 865 72.24 -15.14 -53.89
N LYS A 866 72.04 -13.83 -53.63
CA LYS A 866 72.93 -12.77 -54.12
C LYS A 866 74.24 -12.59 -53.33
N ARG A 867 74.58 -13.54 -52.44
CA ARG A 867 75.81 -13.52 -51.62
C ARG A 867 76.72 -14.75 -51.83
N ASN A 868 76.26 -15.74 -52.59
CA ASN A 868 76.97 -16.97 -52.93
C ASN A 868 77.07 -17.18 -54.46
N GLY A 869 77.26 -16.09 -55.22
CA GLY A 869 77.44 -16.09 -56.68
C GLY A 869 78.44 -15.02 -57.09
#